data_AF-G8YTE3-F1
#
_entry.id   AF-G8YTE3-F1
#
_cell.length_a   1.000
_cell.length_b   1.000
_cell.length_c   1.000
_cell.angle_alpha   90.00
_cell.angle_beta   90.00
_cell.angle_gamma   90.00
#
_symmetry.space_group_name_H-M   'P 1'
#
loop_
_entity.id
_entity.type
_entity.pdbx_description
1 polymer ?
#
loop_
_entity_poly.entity_id
_entity_poly.type
_entity_poly.pdbx_seq_one_letter_code
_entity_poly.pdbx_strand_id
1 'polypeptide(L)'
;MLRVQRSRKQASVLGLLVMTVFSVLLLVTCRMKFGESLPLSAAPWFVQTEKISASSQAAGVMTDRKTQAVWEEVQSNSHFMDLSLMVFGGSKEQNYKDIKKGGRGKTTCEKMGTEVSLRSSRQQYLTPALLDAGAMVLQNERYNRYINESDKVHKPKIERSKRFIQFAGATVWLEQHQVHIMASRLMYSPSGKLNKATTSFLFMQLFDKEWRELENKTLEISFEQKDSQGQMHEVKRQLTFPYVSDIDFTVNYHKGNKKYYGPEDPRIILRRSSLGFEEPLVVFNMKTKSLKRSMHMYKPFSEEMTALRLDISSKIKTQKNWVPFINDLSNDTIFFVYTLNPLVVASCDVHSAICNYSQKDDSFTGAVGPLRGGTQFVQLPLSKLTKRAIFGANRSVFIGWARAHLNNCGCGSAMYRPNLVVLLQDYHACNNSYTYSIPEVSEYTDFGMEVRTWEDAKDPCQGRSVLIPNSIIDWRVSSHINTINTQIEKLKHPLHDKHIKVDGISKTLKDKLHANSNDCENTDNLEHQKIHQRQGSSAVSSKTWASLFSGSSHFEDLMSLSLSSADSDISVIYVSGLMNAVLSLPSLYAENASHRRNEPSITDAQPQSTAATDAHTPSLADKVRSWWSRRLAPGSPSPVRGSYFAHKPPSNLMCAIEASRSYCRAYGQRVSRDHEDIQP
;
A
#
# COMPACT_ATOMS: atom_id res chain seq x y z
N MET A 1 35.17 78.67 -22.58
CA MET A 1 36.34 77.75 -22.58
C MET A 1 35.91 76.50 -23.35
N LEU A 2 36.41 76.10 -24.51
CA LEU A 2 37.72 76.30 -25.18
C LEU A 2 38.89 75.80 -24.31
N ARG A 3 39.83 74.94 -24.77
CA ARG A 3 40.07 74.31 -26.10
C ARG A 3 41.19 73.23 -25.97
N VAL A 4 41.52 72.50 -27.06
CA VAL A 4 42.91 72.00 -27.41
C VAL A 4 43.49 70.84 -26.53
N GLN A 5 44.25 69.83 -27.02
CA GLN A 5 44.54 69.27 -28.37
C GLN A 5 45.33 67.92 -28.29
N ARG A 6 45.29 67.12 -29.39
CA ARG A 6 46.39 66.27 -29.97
C ARG A 6 46.94 65.04 -29.20
N SER A 7 47.55 64.02 -29.83
CA SER A 7 47.39 63.43 -31.20
C SER A 7 48.31 62.22 -31.48
N ARG A 8 47.83 61.23 -32.29
CA ARG A 8 48.59 60.41 -33.30
C ARG A 8 49.74 59.52 -32.75
N LYS A 9 50.32 58.51 -33.42
CA LYS A 9 50.31 57.79 -34.74
C LYS A 9 50.99 56.41 -34.46
N GLN A 10 51.16 55.36 -35.28
CA GLN A 10 50.61 54.68 -36.48
C GLN A 10 51.36 53.31 -36.52
N ALA A 11 51.00 52.21 -37.19
CA ALA A 11 49.88 51.78 -38.05
C ALA A 11 49.47 50.35 -37.58
N SER A 12 48.94 49.34 -38.32
CA SER A 12 48.60 49.06 -39.73
C SER A 12 47.33 48.17 -39.76
N VAL A 13 46.71 47.96 -40.93
CA VAL A 13 45.39 47.28 -41.07
C VAL A 13 45.31 46.42 -42.33
N LEU A 14 44.51 45.33 -42.25
CA LEU A 14 44.02 44.44 -43.32
C LEU A 14 45.02 43.54 -44.08
N GLY A 15 44.76 42.23 -44.00
CA GLY A 15 45.31 41.17 -44.85
C GLY A 15 44.66 39.82 -44.53
N LEU A 16 44.26 39.07 -45.56
CA LEU A 16 43.66 37.71 -45.46
C LEU A 16 42.33 37.60 -44.68
N LEU A 17 41.44 38.55 -44.89
CA LEU A 17 40.06 38.18 -45.26
C LEU A 17 39.90 38.56 -46.74
N VAL A 18 39.20 37.73 -47.52
CA VAL A 18 39.30 37.65 -49.01
C VAL A 18 40.61 37.03 -49.51
N MET A 19 40.72 35.69 -49.47
CA MET A 19 41.43 34.90 -50.49
C MET A 19 41.12 33.38 -50.52
N THR A 20 39.87 32.97 -50.25
CA THR A 20 39.41 31.57 -50.45
C THR A 20 37.94 31.42 -50.85
N VAL A 21 37.30 32.50 -51.33
CA VAL A 21 35.97 32.44 -51.98
C VAL A 21 36.10 33.00 -53.39
N PHE A 22 36.90 32.32 -54.25
CA PHE A 22 36.65 32.26 -55.70
C PHE A 22 37.38 31.11 -56.43
N SER A 23 37.45 29.92 -55.82
CA SER A 23 37.56 28.65 -56.57
C SER A 23 36.16 28.11 -56.84
N VAL A 24 35.36 28.94 -57.53
CA VAL A 24 34.03 28.60 -58.05
C VAL A 24 34.20 27.91 -59.41
N LEU A 25 33.16 27.20 -59.87
CA LEU A 25 32.92 26.82 -61.27
C LEU A 25 33.56 25.52 -61.81
N LEU A 26 33.68 24.49 -60.97
CA LEU A 26 33.62 23.06 -61.33
C LEU A 26 33.33 22.29 -60.01
N LEU A 27 32.18 21.64 -59.78
CA LEU A 27 31.16 21.10 -60.68
C LEU A 27 29.73 21.49 -60.26
N VAL A 28 28.91 21.91 -61.21
CA VAL A 28 27.44 22.05 -61.09
C VAL A 28 26.79 21.49 -62.36
N THR A 29 25.57 20.94 -62.24
CA THR A 29 24.66 20.48 -63.32
C THR A 29 25.10 19.34 -64.25
N CYS A 30 24.63 18.13 -63.93
CA CYS A 30 23.78 17.25 -64.78
C CYS A 30 23.17 16.19 -63.83
N ARG A 31 21.86 15.95 -63.66
CA ARG A 31 20.62 16.23 -64.41
C ARG A 31 20.34 15.32 -65.63
N MET A 32 19.92 14.09 -65.37
CA MET A 32 19.04 13.18 -66.15
C MET A 32 18.77 11.97 -65.24
N LYS A 33 17.57 11.47 -64.93
CA LYS A 33 16.20 11.51 -65.50
C LYS A 33 15.89 10.49 -66.62
N PHE A 34 15.82 9.22 -66.23
CA PHE A 34 14.98 8.13 -66.78
C PHE A 34 14.58 7.22 -65.59
N GLY A 35 13.44 6.52 -65.54
CA GLY A 35 12.28 6.52 -66.44
C GLY A 35 11.96 5.12 -66.99
N GLU A 36 10.93 4.47 -66.43
CA GLU A 36 10.29 3.23 -66.94
C GLU A 36 11.18 1.95 -66.93
N SER A 37 10.68 0.70 -66.94
CA SER A 37 9.37 0.13 -66.58
C SER A 37 9.50 -1.38 -66.19
N LEU A 38 8.36 -2.10 -66.07
CA LEU A 38 8.15 -3.54 -65.72
C LEU A 38 8.78 -4.52 -66.75
N PRO A 39 8.91 -5.87 -66.53
CA PRO A 39 7.95 -6.75 -65.84
C PRO A 39 8.49 -8.04 -65.12
N LEU A 40 7.58 -8.99 -64.90
CA LEU A 40 7.69 -10.40 -64.46
C LEU A 40 8.84 -11.19 -65.16
N SER A 41 9.36 -12.33 -64.70
CA SER A 41 8.86 -13.45 -63.84
C SER A 41 10.08 -14.21 -63.21
N ALA A 42 10.00 -15.27 -62.38
CA ALA A 42 8.94 -16.25 -62.12
C ALA A 42 8.97 -16.86 -60.69
N ALA A 43 7.87 -17.51 -60.31
CA ALA A 43 7.68 -18.37 -59.12
C ALA A 43 7.88 -19.87 -59.51
N PRO A 44 7.69 -20.90 -58.64
CA PRO A 44 7.27 -20.92 -57.23
C PRO A 44 8.35 -21.56 -56.30
N TRP A 45 8.10 -22.00 -55.06
CA TRP A 45 7.32 -23.18 -54.61
C TRP A 45 6.68 -22.94 -53.21
N PHE A 46 5.50 -23.55 -52.99
CA PHE A 46 4.75 -23.82 -51.73
C PHE A 46 5.00 -22.91 -50.49
N VAL A 47 4.04 -22.07 -50.05
CA VAL A 47 2.71 -22.38 -49.45
C VAL A 47 2.78 -23.10 -48.11
N GLN A 48 2.52 -22.38 -47.01
CA GLN A 48 1.31 -22.61 -46.21
C GLN A 48 0.91 -21.37 -45.39
N THR A 49 -0.39 -21.17 -45.17
CA THR A 49 -0.94 -20.12 -44.30
C THR A 49 -1.09 -20.64 -42.87
N GLU A 50 -0.67 -19.86 -41.86
CA GLU A 50 -1.18 -20.09 -40.50
C GLU A 50 -1.35 -18.82 -39.66
N LYS A 51 -2.17 -18.94 -38.62
CA LYS A 51 -2.84 -17.85 -37.91
C LYS A 51 -1.86 -17.05 -37.04
N ILE A 52 -2.03 -15.74 -37.03
CA ILE A 52 -1.59 -14.90 -35.90
C ILE A 52 -2.40 -15.35 -34.68
N SER A 53 -1.79 -16.13 -33.79
CA SER A 53 -2.36 -16.50 -32.51
C SER A 53 -1.91 -15.53 -31.43
N ALA A 54 -2.84 -15.11 -30.56
CA ALA A 54 -2.52 -14.18 -29.48
C ALA A 54 -1.58 -14.83 -28.47
N SER A 55 -0.39 -14.27 -28.29
CA SER A 55 0.61 -14.74 -27.33
C SER A 55 0.20 -14.40 -25.90
N SER A 56 -0.67 -15.23 -25.32
CA SER A 56 -1.05 -15.20 -23.91
C SER A 56 0.09 -15.67 -22.99
N GLN A 57 1.22 -14.97 -23.03
CA GLN A 57 2.29 -15.15 -22.05
C GLN A 57 1.79 -14.71 -20.68
N ALA A 58 1.58 -15.70 -19.82
CA ALA A 58 1.19 -15.48 -18.44
C ALA A 58 2.26 -14.67 -17.69
N ALA A 59 1.83 -13.84 -16.74
CA ALA A 59 2.71 -13.16 -15.80
C ALA A 59 3.36 -14.17 -14.83
N GLY A 60 4.39 -14.87 -15.32
CA GLY A 60 5.39 -15.55 -14.50
C GLY A 60 6.31 -14.54 -13.83
N VAL A 61 6.97 -14.97 -12.75
CA VAL A 61 7.93 -14.13 -12.04
C VAL A 61 9.19 -13.97 -12.90
N MET A 62 9.31 -12.85 -13.61
CA MET A 62 10.57 -12.45 -14.24
C MET A 62 11.53 -11.90 -13.17
N THR A 63 12.40 -12.77 -12.67
CA THR A 63 13.66 -12.34 -12.07
C THR A 63 14.61 -11.90 -13.19
N ASP A 64 14.50 -10.65 -13.66
CA ASP A 64 15.56 -10.06 -14.50
C ASP A 64 16.86 -10.00 -13.67
N ARG A 65 17.98 -10.37 -14.29
CA ARG A 65 19.32 -10.21 -13.72
C ARG A 65 19.60 -8.76 -13.33
N LYS A 66 19.01 -7.77 -14.01
CA LYS A 66 19.10 -6.35 -13.61
C LYS A 66 18.39 -6.08 -12.27
N THR A 67 17.25 -6.72 -12.04
CA THR A 67 16.50 -6.61 -10.78
C THR A 67 17.30 -7.19 -9.62
N GLN A 68 18.03 -8.29 -9.86
CA GLN A 68 18.95 -8.88 -8.88
C GLN A 68 20.17 -7.98 -8.62
N ALA A 69 20.73 -7.31 -9.63
CA ALA A 69 21.84 -6.37 -9.44
C ALA A 69 21.44 -5.17 -8.55
N VAL A 70 20.26 -4.57 -8.75
CA VAL A 70 19.75 -3.50 -7.85
C VAL A 70 19.51 -4.02 -6.42
N TRP A 71 19.16 -5.29 -6.29
CA TRP A 71 18.99 -5.97 -4.99
C TRP A 71 20.32 -6.10 -4.23
N GLU A 72 21.35 -6.60 -4.91
CA GLU A 72 22.71 -6.74 -4.38
C GLU A 72 23.33 -5.36 -4.10
N GLU A 73 23.05 -4.35 -4.92
CA GLU A 73 23.43 -2.94 -4.74
C GLU A 73 22.77 -2.32 -3.50
N VAL A 74 21.45 -2.49 -3.31
CA VAL A 74 20.74 -1.97 -2.12
C VAL A 74 21.19 -2.70 -0.85
N GLN A 75 21.41 -4.02 -0.89
CA GLN A 75 21.89 -4.77 0.28
C GLN A 75 23.34 -4.46 0.65
N SER A 76 24.23 -4.23 -0.31
CA SER A 76 25.63 -3.91 -0.03
C SER A 76 25.83 -2.45 0.42
N ASN A 77 25.04 -1.51 -0.10
CA ASN A 77 25.16 -0.09 0.25
C ASN A 77 24.27 0.35 1.44
N SER A 78 23.24 -0.40 1.80
CA SER A 78 22.32 -0.04 2.91
C SER A 78 22.62 -0.79 4.19
N HIS A 79 22.95 -0.07 5.26
CA HIS A 79 22.94 -0.65 6.61
C HIS A 79 21.50 -0.98 7.03
N PHE A 80 21.15 -2.26 7.07
CA PHE A 80 19.89 -2.74 7.64
C PHE A 80 19.95 -2.82 9.18
N MET A 81 18.82 -2.60 9.83
CA MET A 81 18.61 -2.78 11.26
C MET A 81 17.58 -3.88 11.49
N ASP A 82 17.87 -4.81 12.39
CA ASP A 82 16.93 -5.85 12.78
C ASP A 82 15.76 -5.27 13.58
N LEU A 83 14.55 -5.71 13.26
CA LEU A 83 13.30 -5.32 13.88
C LEU A 83 12.57 -6.57 14.39
N SER A 84 12.13 -6.55 15.64
CA SER A 84 11.12 -7.48 16.15
C SER A 84 9.76 -6.77 16.18
N LEU A 85 8.71 -7.49 15.81
CA LEU A 85 7.35 -6.97 15.72
C LEU A 85 6.36 -8.03 16.22
N MET A 86 5.57 -7.72 17.25
CA MET A 86 4.46 -8.60 17.64
C MET A 86 3.29 -8.47 16.66
N VAL A 87 2.92 -9.59 16.02
CA VAL A 87 1.75 -9.74 15.14
C VAL A 87 0.69 -10.54 15.86
N PHE A 88 -0.52 -10.00 15.98
CA PHE A 88 -1.61 -10.62 16.72
C PHE A 88 -2.62 -11.26 15.75
N GLY A 89 -2.84 -12.56 15.93
CA GLY A 89 -3.67 -13.38 15.05
C GLY A 89 -4.93 -13.93 15.73
N GLY A 90 -5.93 -14.29 14.92
CA GLY A 90 -7.04 -15.16 15.33
C GLY A 90 -8.44 -14.62 15.04
N SER A 91 -9.34 -15.53 14.62
CA SER A 91 -10.76 -15.23 14.40
C SER A 91 -11.59 -15.29 15.69
N LYS A 92 -12.80 -14.73 15.66
CA LYS A 92 -13.75 -14.79 16.79
C LYS A 92 -14.11 -16.25 17.12
N GLU A 93 -14.24 -17.12 16.12
CA GLU A 93 -14.58 -18.54 16.26
C GLU A 93 -13.42 -19.34 16.85
N GLN A 94 -12.17 -19.02 16.51
CA GLN A 94 -11.00 -19.71 17.06
C GLN A 94 -10.91 -19.44 18.57
N ASN A 95 -11.04 -18.18 18.97
CA ASN A 95 -11.08 -17.78 20.39
C ASN A 95 -12.28 -18.36 21.15
N TYR A 96 -13.38 -18.68 20.46
CA TYR A 96 -14.55 -19.35 21.05
C TYR A 96 -14.39 -20.88 21.15
N LYS A 97 -13.71 -21.52 20.19
CA LYS A 97 -13.38 -22.96 20.21
C LYS A 97 -12.46 -23.33 21.36
N ASP A 98 -11.47 -22.48 21.65
CA ASP A 98 -10.53 -22.72 22.77
C ASP A 98 -11.22 -22.60 24.14
N ILE A 99 -12.21 -21.70 24.28
CA ILE A 99 -13.08 -21.63 25.48
C ILE A 99 -13.90 -22.90 25.63
N LYS A 100 -14.49 -23.43 24.54
CA LYS A 100 -15.28 -24.68 24.58
C LYS A 100 -14.47 -25.94 24.88
N LYS A 101 -13.13 -25.92 24.79
CA LYS A 101 -12.26 -27.06 25.12
C LYS A 101 -11.92 -27.19 26.61
N GLY A 102 -12.63 -26.48 27.50
CA GLY A 102 -12.54 -26.66 28.96
C GLY A 102 -11.27 -26.07 29.62
N GLY A 103 -10.40 -25.43 28.85
CA GLY A 103 -9.21 -24.76 29.38
C GLY A 103 -9.57 -23.52 30.20
N ARG A 104 -9.45 -23.60 31.54
CA ARG A 104 -9.69 -22.47 32.46
C ARG A 104 -8.79 -21.24 32.20
N GLY A 105 -7.74 -21.37 31.39
CA GLY A 105 -6.83 -20.29 31.04
C GLY A 105 -7.35 -19.41 29.91
N LYS A 106 -8.02 -18.30 30.27
CA LYS A 106 -8.48 -17.23 29.35
C LYS A 106 -7.47 -16.96 28.22
N THR A 107 -7.96 -16.72 27.00
CA THR A 107 -7.12 -16.26 25.89
C THR A 107 -6.65 -14.84 26.19
N THR A 108 -5.34 -14.68 26.41
CA THR A 108 -4.68 -13.37 26.58
C THR A 108 -4.01 -12.97 25.28
N CYS A 109 -3.73 -11.68 25.11
CA CYS A 109 -3.01 -11.18 23.92
C CYS A 109 -1.62 -11.81 23.77
N GLU A 110 -0.98 -12.19 24.88
CA GLU A 110 0.27 -12.97 24.91
C GLU A 110 0.19 -14.31 24.16
N LYS A 111 -1.01 -14.92 24.09
CA LYS A 111 -1.26 -16.20 23.38
C LYS A 111 -1.67 -15.99 21.92
N MET A 112 -2.05 -14.77 21.55
CA MET A 112 -2.44 -14.39 20.19
C MET A 112 -1.29 -13.73 19.42
N GLY A 113 -0.29 -13.20 20.14
CA GLY A 113 0.90 -12.60 19.56
C GLY A 113 1.92 -13.64 19.09
N THR A 114 2.31 -13.55 17.84
CA THR A 114 3.49 -14.18 17.25
C THR A 114 4.56 -13.11 17.05
N GLU A 115 5.77 -13.34 17.56
CA GLU A 115 6.90 -12.47 17.30
C GLU A 115 7.45 -12.76 15.89
N VAL A 116 7.54 -11.73 15.03
CA VAL A 116 8.18 -11.87 13.71
C VAL A 116 9.40 -10.97 13.60
N SER A 117 10.47 -11.49 12.99
CA SER A 117 11.70 -10.74 12.71
C SER A 117 11.66 -10.19 11.28
N LEU A 118 11.91 -8.89 11.15
CA LEU A 118 12.05 -8.14 9.91
C LEU A 118 13.39 -7.38 9.95
N ARG A 119 13.78 -6.77 8.83
CA ARG A 119 14.88 -5.79 8.83
C ARG A 119 14.48 -4.56 8.02
N SER A 120 14.86 -3.36 8.46
CA SER A 120 14.66 -2.12 7.68
C SER A 120 15.98 -1.45 7.35
N SER A 121 16.08 -0.85 6.17
CA SER A 121 17.16 0.09 5.85
C SER A 121 17.05 1.35 6.70
N ARG A 122 18.13 2.15 6.70
CA ARG A 122 18.04 3.57 7.06
C ARG A 122 17.10 4.31 6.10
N GLN A 123 16.55 5.43 6.56
CA GLN A 123 15.71 6.33 5.76
C GLN A 123 16.53 7.12 4.73
N GLN A 124 16.09 7.11 3.47
CA GLN A 124 16.55 8.02 2.43
C GLN A 124 15.55 9.17 2.31
N TYR A 125 15.94 10.38 2.67
CA TYR A 125 15.09 11.56 2.50
C TYR A 125 15.08 12.01 1.03
N LEU A 126 13.89 12.24 0.48
CA LEU A 126 13.71 12.79 -0.85
C LEU A 126 13.66 14.31 -0.71
N THR A 127 14.73 14.99 -1.13
CA THR A 127 14.87 16.45 -0.99
C THR A 127 14.07 17.14 -2.11
N PRO A 128 12.99 17.88 -1.81
CA PRO A 128 12.12 18.42 -2.85
C PRO A 128 12.54 19.81 -3.32
N ALA A 129 12.46 20.07 -4.63
CA ALA A 129 12.59 21.38 -5.25
C ALA A 129 11.36 22.29 -4.97
N LEU A 130 11.14 22.63 -3.69
CA LEU A 130 9.94 23.34 -3.21
C LEU A 130 9.72 24.72 -3.85
N LEU A 131 10.79 25.38 -4.30
CA LEU A 131 10.71 26.71 -4.91
C LEU A 131 9.97 26.65 -6.25
N ASP A 132 10.30 25.66 -7.08
CA ASP A 132 9.73 25.46 -8.41
C ASP A 132 8.29 24.94 -8.32
N ALA A 133 8.03 24.00 -7.40
CA ALA A 133 6.68 23.54 -7.08
C ALA A 133 5.76 24.70 -6.63
N GLY A 134 6.28 25.60 -5.79
CA GLY A 134 5.58 26.83 -5.37
C GLY A 134 5.37 27.83 -6.51
N ALA A 135 6.32 27.93 -7.46
CA ALA A 135 6.19 28.76 -8.65
C ALA A 135 5.11 28.24 -9.61
N MET A 136 5.03 26.92 -9.85
CA MET A 136 3.99 26.28 -10.68
C MET A 136 2.57 26.59 -10.16
N VAL A 137 2.35 26.56 -8.83
CA VAL A 137 1.07 26.94 -8.21
C VAL A 137 0.70 28.40 -8.53
N LEU A 138 1.68 29.29 -8.65
CA LEU A 138 1.46 30.72 -8.92
C LEU A 138 1.33 31.04 -10.42
N GLN A 139 1.83 30.18 -11.30
CA GLN A 139 1.60 30.27 -12.75
C GLN A 139 0.16 29.90 -13.12
N ASN A 140 -0.45 28.95 -12.41
CA ASN A 140 -1.87 28.61 -12.56
C ASN A 140 -2.77 29.75 -12.06
N GLU A 141 -3.54 30.40 -12.94
CA GLU A 141 -4.37 31.56 -12.54
C GLU A 141 -5.36 31.24 -11.41
N ARG A 142 -6.03 30.09 -11.48
CA ARG A 142 -7.06 29.69 -10.52
C ARG A 142 -6.44 29.55 -9.13
N TYR A 143 -5.30 28.88 -9.05
CA TYR A 143 -4.58 28.68 -7.79
C TYR A 143 -3.92 29.96 -7.29
N ASN A 144 -3.32 30.78 -8.17
CA ASN A 144 -2.78 32.09 -7.80
C ASN A 144 -3.86 33.02 -7.20
N ARG A 145 -5.08 33.05 -7.77
CA ARG A 145 -6.24 33.71 -7.15
C ARG A 145 -6.51 33.18 -5.73
N TYR A 146 -6.53 31.87 -5.55
CA TYR A 146 -6.77 31.24 -4.23
C TYR A 146 -5.66 31.52 -3.21
N ILE A 147 -4.38 31.64 -3.62
CA ILE A 147 -3.28 32.05 -2.74
C ILE A 147 -3.44 33.53 -2.34
N ASN A 148 -3.72 34.42 -3.30
CA ASN A 148 -3.85 35.86 -3.03
C ASN A 148 -5.09 36.21 -2.18
N GLU A 149 -6.20 35.47 -2.32
CA GLU A 149 -7.34 35.58 -1.40
C GLU A 149 -7.00 35.10 0.02
N SER A 150 -6.27 33.98 0.14
CA SER A 150 -5.81 33.49 1.45
C SER A 150 -4.90 34.51 2.14
N ASP A 151 -3.99 35.15 1.39
CA ASP A 151 -3.10 36.20 1.90
C ASP A 151 -3.86 37.46 2.34
N LYS A 152 -4.86 37.91 1.57
CA LYS A 152 -5.74 39.04 1.95
C LYS A 152 -6.45 38.80 3.28
N VAL A 153 -6.90 37.56 3.53
CA VAL A 153 -7.62 37.17 4.76
C VAL A 153 -6.68 36.95 5.94
N HIS A 154 -5.51 36.32 5.74
CA HIS A 154 -4.64 35.88 6.82
C HIS A 154 -3.46 36.82 7.12
N LYS A 155 -3.17 37.80 6.25
CA LYS A 155 -2.11 38.82 6.40
C LYS A 155 -0.76 38.21 6.85
N PRO A 156 -0.18 37.30 6.04
CA PRO A 156 1.00 36.52 6.41
C PRO A 156 2.23 37.40 6.67
N LYS A 157 2.99 37.07 7.73
CA LYS A 157 4.21 37.80 8.13
C LYS A 157 5.52 37.17 7.64
N ILE A 158 5.48 35.95 7.14
CA ILE A 158 6.66 35.25 6.61
C ILE A 158 6.74 35.36 5.08
N GLU A 159 7.93 35.18 4.53
CA GLU A 159 8.21 35.10 3.10
C GLU A 159 7.34 34.04 2.39
N ARG A 160 6.97 34.23 1.11
CA ARG A 160 6.01 33.33 0.41
C ARG A 160 6.58 31.95 0.08
N SER A 161 7.88 31.84 -0.18
CA SER A 161 8.60 30.56 -0.33
C SER A 161 8.36 29.64 0.87
N LYS A 162 8.54 30.16 2.08
CA LYS A 162 8.42 29.46 3.38
C LYS A 162 6.97 29.18 3.82
N ARG A 163 6.00 29.33 2.91
CA ARG A 163 4.58 29.00 3.11
C ARG A 163 4.16 27.74 2.36
N PHE A 164 4.95 27.28 1.39
CA PHE A 164 4.76 26.00 0.72
C PHE A 164 5.51 24.90 1.46
N ILE A 165 4.85 23.76 1.66
CA ILE A 165 5.39 22.59 2.36
C ILE A 165 4.86 21.35 1.63
N GLN A 166 5.72 20.34 1.43
CA GLN A 166 5.37 19.12 0.71
C GLN A 166 5.52 17.91 1.64
N PHE A 167 4.56 16.99 1.58
CA PHE A 167 4.61 15.71 2.31
C PHE A 167 3.69 14.68 1.64
N ALA A 168 3.54 13.51 2.27
CA ALA A 168 2.65 12.43 1.83
C ALA A 168 2.91 12.00 0.37
N GLY A 169 4.18 11.78 0.02
CA GLY A 169 4.56 11.21 -1.27
C GLY A 169 4.10 9.76 -1.39
N ALA A 170 3.00 9.54 -2.09
CA ALA A 170 2.57 8.21 -2.49
C ALA A 170 3.15 7.90 -3.88
N THR A 171 3.71 6.71 -4.07
CA THR A 171 4.52 6.38 -5.26
C THR A 171 4.25 4.96 -5.73
N VAL A 172 4.30 4.75 -7.05
CA VAL A 172 4.41 3.42 -7.70
C VAL A 172 5.53 3.44 -8.74
N TRP A 173 6.09 2.28 -9.05
CA TRP A 173 7.01 2.08 -10.17
C TRP A 173 6.23 1.93 -11.49
N LEU A 174 6.72 2.52 -12.58
CA LEU A 174 6.21 2.35 -13.95
C LEU A 174 7.21 1.54 -14.77
N GLU A 175 6.97 0.25 -14.93
CA GLU A 175 7.93 -0.68 -15.56
C GLU A 175 8.25 -0.27 -17.01
N GLN A 176 7.22 0.16 -17.76
CA GLN A 176 7.35 0.61 -19.16
C GLN A 176 8.27 1.83 -19.35
N HIS A 177 8.53 2.59 -18.29
CA HIS A 177 9.32 3.83 -18.34
C HIS A 177 10.57 3.79 -17.42
N GLN A 178 10.73 2.74 -16.60
CA GLN A 178 11.82 2.58 -15.62
C GLN A 178 11.95 3.77 -14.65
N VAL A 179 10.81 4.30 -14.18
CA VAL A 179 10.75 5.42 -13.23
C VAL A 179 9.71 5.20 -12.14
N HIS A 180 9.95 5.78 -10.98
CA HIS A 180 8.95 5.95 -9.94
C HIS A 180 8.10 7.20 -10.24
N ILE A 181 6.77 7.05 -10.34
CA ILE A 181 5.85 8.20 -10.39
C ILE A 181 5.30 8.48 -8.98
N MET A 182 5.50 9.70 -8.51
CA MET A 182 5.04 10.17 -7.21
C MET A 182 3.86 11.14 -7.36
N ALA A 183 2.85 10.95 -6.51
CA ALA A 183 1.78 11.89 -6.24
C ALA A 183 1.90 12.35 -4.78
N SER A 184 2.18 13.64 -4.57
CA SER A 184 2.43 14.21 -3.23
C SER A 184 1.52 15.39 -2.92
N ARG A 185 1.39 15.74 -1.64
CA ARG A 185 0.58 16.87 -1.18
C ARG A 185 1.46 18.11 -0.99
N LEU A 186 1.33 19.05 -1.91
CA LEU A 186 1.89 20.40 -1.78
C LEU A 186 0.87 21.29 -1.06
N MET A 187 1.12 21.66 0.20
CA MET A 187 0.22 22.51 0.99
C MET A 187 0.71 23.95 1.11
N TYR A 188 -0.24 24.88 1.17
CA TYR A 188 0.02 26.29 1.46
C TYR A 188 -0.47 26.68 2.86
N SER A 189 0.43 27.21 3.69
CA SER A 189 0.14 27.74 5.01
C SER A 189 0.60 29.20 5.13
N PRO A 190 -0.31 30.19 5.22
CA PRO A 190 0.05 31.60 5.40
C PRO A 190 0.94 31.88 6.63
N SER A 191 0.95 30.98 7.61
CA SER A 191 1.78 31.10 8.83
C SER A 191 3.00 30.19 8.85
N GLY A 192 3.26 29.42 7.78
CA GLY A 192 4.32 28.40 7.73
C GLY A 192 4.07 27.17 8.62
N LYS A 193 3.01 27.16 9.44
CA LYS A 193 2.71 26.05 10.35
C LYS A 193 1.80 25.01 9.70
N LEU A 194 2.20 23.74 9.78
CA LEU A 194 1.52 22.56 9.25
C LEU A 194 0.01 22.57 9.58
N ASN A 195 -0.32 22.66 10.88
CA ASN A 195 -1.70 22.65 11.37
C ASN A 195 -2.52 23.93 11.04
N LYS A 196 -1.99 24.85 10.23
CA LYS A 196 -2.66 26.07 9.75
C LYS A 196 -2.84 26.14 8.23
N ALA A 197 -2.45 25.11 7.47
CA ALA A 197 -2.59 25.07 6.01
C ALA A 197 -4.00 25.45 5.52
N THR A 198 -4.10 26.40 4.59
CA THR A 198 -5.37 26.85 4.02
C THR A 198 -5.79 26.03 2.83
N THR A 199 -4.80 25.63 2.02
CA THR A 199 -4.99 25.14 0.65
C THR A 199 -4.00 24.02 0.39
N SER A 200 -4.32 23.11 -0.52
CA SER A 200 -3.45 21.99 -0.90
C SER A 200 -3.64 21.69 -2.39
N PHE A 201 -2.58 21.18 -3.01
CA PHE A 201 -2.48 20.88 -4.43
C PHE A 201 -1.82 19.51 -4.58
N LEU A 202 -2.09 18.84 -5.70
CA LEU A 202 -1.47 17.57 -6.04
C LEU A 202 -0.23 17.84 -6.88
N PHE A 203 0.95 17.48 -6.39
CA PHE A 203 2.22 17.69 -7.07
C PHE A 203 2.80 16.34 -7.53
N MET A 204 3.07 16.25 -8.82
CA MET A 204 3.43 15.03 -9.55
C MET A 204 4.89 15.11 -9.97
N GLN A 205 5.69 14.11 -9.57
CA GLN A 205 7.14 14.06 -9.80
C GLN A 205 7.52 12.69 -10.36
N LEU A 206 8.67 12.63 -11.05
CA LEU A 206 9.32 11.38 -11.45
C LEU A 206 10.66 11.25 -10.74
N PHE A 207 11.00 10.03 -10.35
CA PHE A 207 12.32 9.68 -9.84
C PHE A 207 12.86 8.48 -10.60
N ASP A 208 14.18 8.40 -10.78
CA ASP A 208 14.83 7.17 -11.25
C ASP A 208 14.97 6.11 -10.13
N LYS A 209 15.53 4.95 -10.47
CA LYS A 209 15.78 3.84 -9.54
C LYS A 209 16.77 4.16 -8.39
N GLU A 210 17.50 5.27 -8.46
CA GLU A 210 18.37 5.79 -7.38
C GLU A 210 17.65 6.81 -6.48
N TRP A 211 16.37 7.10 -6.74
CA TRP A 211 15.59 8.18 -6.13
C TRP A 211 16.10 9.61 -6.43
N ARG A 212 16.76 9.81 -7.57
CA ARG A 212 17.06 11.16 -8.08
C ARG A 212 15.85 11.69 -8.84
N GLU A 213 15.44 12.93 -8.58
CA GLU A 213 14.31 13.56 -9.28
C GLU A 213 14.67 13.81 -10.76
N LEU A 214 13.70 13.58 -11.64
CA LEU A 214 13.86 13.71 -13.10
C LEU A 214 13.16 14.98 -13.58
N GLU A 215 13.83 16.11 -13.40
CA GLU A 215 13.36 17.43 -13.84
C GLU A 215 13.23 17.54 -15.37
N ASN A 216 12.22 18.28 -15.83
CA ASN A 216 11.90 18.52 -17.25
C ASN A 216 11.75 17.22 -18.08
N LYS A 217 11.41 16.09 -17.44
CA LYS A 217 11.31 14.79 -18.09
C LYS A 217 9.94 14.62 -18.74
N THR A 218 9.92 14.60 -20.08
CA THR A 218 8.74 14.18 -20.85
C THR A 218 8.69 12.66 -20.99
N LEU A 219 7.49 12.10 -20.83
CA LEU A 219 7.14 10.71 -21.17
C LEU A 219 6.08 10.71 -22.29
N GLU A 220 6.18 9.76 -23.23
CA GLU A 220 5.03 9.35 -24.03
C GLU A 220 4.23 8.34 -23.20
N ILE A 221 2.98 8.68 -22.91
CA ILE A 221 2.06 7.90 -22.07
C ILE A 221 0.85 7.44 -22.91
N SER A 222 0.45 6.18 -22.72
CA SER A 222 -0.77 5.61 -23.28
C SER A 222 -1.86 5.50 -22.22
N PHE A 223 -3.10 5.86 -22.56
CA PHE A 223 -4.27 5.69 -21.68
C PHE A 223 -5.53 5.32 -22.48
N GLU A 224 -6.57 4.91 -21.76
CA GLU A 224 -7.86 4.53 -22.34
C GLU A 224 -8.79 5.73 -22.44
N GLN A 225 -9.38 5.95 -23.62
CA GLN A 225 -10.46 6.91 -23.79
C GLN A 225 -11.65 6.26 -24.50
N LYS A 226 -12.87 6.70 -24.15
CA LYS A 226 -14.08 6.32 -24.87
C LYS A 226 -14.26 7.19 -26.10
N ASP A 227 -14.56 6.57 -27.23
CA ASP A 227 -14.99 7.27 -28.45
C ASP A 227 -16.46 7.72 -28.36
N SER A 228 -16.97 8.31 -29.45
CA SER A 228 -18.38 8.74 -29.57
C SER A 228 -19.38 7.59 -29.64
N GLN A 229 -18.92 6.33 -29.72
CA GLN A 229 -19.71 5.10 -29.78
C GLN A 229 -19.62 4.31 -28.46
N GLY A 230 -18.83 4.79 -27.49
CA GLY A 230 -18.62 4.20 -26.17
C GLY A 230 -17.52 3.14 -26.11
N GLN A 231 -16.80 2.88 -27.21
CA GLN A 231 -15.71 1.91 -27.28
C GLN A 231 -14.41 2.49 -26.71
N MET A 232 -13.61 1.64 -26.06
CA MET A 232 -12.28 2.02 -25.56
C MET A 232 -11.25 1.98 -26.69
N HIS A 233 -10.47 3.04 -26.82
CA HIS A 233 -9.29 3.10 -27.69
C HIS A 233 -8.07 3.62 -26.92
N GLU A 234 -6.88 3.30 -27.42
CA GLU A 234 -5.62 3.86 -26.92
C GLU A 234 -5.50 5.31 -27.39
N VAL A 235 -5.20 6.21 -26.46
CA VAL A 235 -4.78 7.58 -26.74
C VAL A 235 -3.37 7.78 -26.20
N LYS A 236 -2.49 8.33 -27.04
CA LYS A 236 -1.12 8.68 -26.69
C LYS A 236 -0.98 10.17 -26.45
N ARG A 237 -0.23 10.54 -25.40
CA ARG A 237 0.04 11.93 -25.02
C ARG A 237 1.49 12.09 -24.56
N GLN A 238 2.06 13.27 -24.74
CA GLN A 238 3.32 13.64 -24.08
C GLN A 238 3.00 14.39 -22.78
N LEU A 239 3.59 13.95 -21.67
CA LEU A 239 3.42 14.56 -20.35
C LEU A 239 4.78 14.84 -19.73
N THR A 240 5.02 16.10 -19.34
CA THR A 240 6.30 16.57 -18.78
C THR A 240 6.20 16.74 -17.27
N PHE A 241 7.24 16.30 -16.57
CA PHE A 241 7.35 16.32 -15.11
C PHE A 241 8.54 17.17 -14.64
N PRO A 242 8.53 17.68 -13.41
CA PRO A 242 7.40 17.64 -12.46
C PRO A 242 6.30 18.65 -12.81
N TYR A 243 5.08 18.45 -12.31
CA TYR A 243 3.96 19.36 -12.54
C TYR A 243 2.93 19.38 -11.38
N VAL A 244 2.20 20.48 -11.24
CA VAL A 244 1.05 20.57 -10.33
C VAL A 244 -0.23 20.25 -11.11
N SER A 245 -1.00 19.25 -10.67
CA SER A 245 -2.22 18.80 -11.36
C SER A 245 -3.37 19.80 -11.21
N ASP A 246 -4.11 20.08 -12.28
CA ASP A 246 -5.17 21.09 -12.34
C ASP A 246 -6.54 20.62 -11.79
N ILE A 247 -6.54 20.08 -10.57
CA ILE A 247 -7.74 19.63 -9.85
C ILE A 247 -8.71 20.80 -9.60
N ASP A 248 -9.97 20.70 -10.05
CA ASP A 248 -11.01 21.70 -9.74
C ASP A 248 -11.53 21.58 -8.30
N PHE A 249 -11.52 22.71 -7.59
CA PHE A 249 -12.15 22.87 -6.28
C PHE A 249 -12.42 24.35 -5.99
N THR A 250 -13.42 24.64 -5.17
CA THR A 250 -13.75 26.01 -4.75
C THR A 250 -13.25 26.32 -3.34
N VAL A 251 -12.72 27.52 -3.13
CA VAL A 251 -12.31 28.04 -1.82
C VAL A 251 -13.32 29.04 -1.26
N ASN A 252 -13.33 29.24 0.05
CA ASN A 252 -14.06 30.36 0.68
C ASN A 252 -13.42 30.73 2.03
N TYR A 253 -12.37 31.55 2.01
CA TYR A 253 -11.68 31.97 3.24
C TYR A 253 -12.48 32.98 4.09
N HIS A 254 -13.68 33.37 3.66
CA HIS A 254 -14.54 34.31 4.36
C HIS A 254 -15.62 33.64 5.22
N LYS A 255 -16.07 32.42 4.89
CA LYS A 255 -17.14 31.70 5.61
C LYS A 255 -16.73 30.27 6.02
N GLY A 256 -17.06 29.90 7.26
CA GLY A 256 -16.84 28.54 7.79
C GLY A 256 -15.38 28.22 8.10
N ASN A 257 -15.01 26.94 8.01
CA ASN A 257 -13.65 26.48 8.30
C ASN A 257 -12.69 26.81 7.13
N LYS A 258 -11.98 27.93 7.26
CA LYS A 258 -11.06 28.57 6.29
C LYS A 258 -9.80 27.76 5.89
N LYS A 259 -9.74 26.48 6.23
CA LYS A 259 -8.56 25.60 6.03
C LYS A 259 -8.85 24.40 5.16
N TYR A 260 -7.80 23.70 4.72
CA TYR A 260 -7.92 22.37 4.09
C TYR A 260 -8.89 22.36 2.88
N TYR A 261 -8.69 23.27 1.93
CA TYR A 261 -9.27 23.20 0.59
C TYR A 261 -8.30 22.52 -0.39
N GLY A 262 -8.83 21.95 -1.47
CA GLY A 262 -8.04 21.18 -2.45
C GLY A 262 -7.77 19.72 -2.04
N PRO A 263 -7.03 18.96 -2.87
CA PRO A 263 -6.70 17.55 -2.63
C PRO A 263 -5.87 17.34 -1.36
N GLU A 264 -6.15 16.26 -0.63
CA GLU A 264 -5.47 15.90 0.62
C GLU A 264 -5.27 14.39 0.77
N ASP A 265 -4.25 14.01 1.55
CA ASP A 265 -3.90 12.64 1.94
C ASP A 265 -3.86 11.63 0.75
N PRO A 266 -3.16 11.96 -0.36
CA PRO A 266 -3.20 11.18 -1.61
C PRO A 266 -2.63 9.77 -1.44
N ARG A 267 -3.12 8.86 -2.28
CA ARG A 267 -2.60 7.51 -2.52
C ARG A 267 -2.54 7.29 -4.02
N ILE A 268 -1.54 6.56 -4.49
CA ILE A 268 -1.44 6.15 -5.89
C ILE A 268 -1.43 4.62 -5.95
N ILE A 269 -2.07 4.07 -6.97
CA ILE A 269 -2.09 2.62 -7.26
C ILE A 269 -2.06 2.43 -8.76
N LEU A 270 -1.31 1.44 -9.24
CA LEU A 270 -1.19 1.13 -10.66
C LEU A 270 -2.27 0.11 -11.03
N ARG A 271 -3.11 0.40 -12.03
CA ARG A 271 -3.99 -0.62 -12.65
C ARG A 271 -3.42 -1.06 -13.99
N ARG A 272 -3.71 -2.29 -14.39
CA ARG A 272 -3.62 -2.68 -15.79
C ARG A 272 -4.96 -2.36 -16.47
N SER A 273 -4.90 -1.71 -17.61
CA SER A 273 -6.05 -1.26 -18.41
C SER A 273 -6.74 -2.45 -19.12
N SER A 274 -7.98 -2.29 -19.60
CA SER A 274 -8.66 -3.28 -20.45
C SER A 274 -7.89 -3.58 -21.76
N LEU A 275 -7.30 -2.54 -22.36
CA LEU A 275 -6.39 -2.62 -23.52
C LEU A 275 -4.97 -3.11 -23.15
N GLY A 276 -4.67 -3.29 -21.86
CA GLY A 276 -3.45 -3.95 -21.38
C GLY A 276 -2.27 -3.05 -21.03
N PHE A 277 -2.42 -1.73 -21.04
CA PHE A 277 -1.41 -0.75 -20.59
C PHE A 277 -1.39 -0.60 -19.06
N GLU A 278 -0.38 0.07 -18.51
CA GLU A 278 -0.34 0.42 -17.08
C GLU A 278 -0.80 1.87 -16.87
N GLU A 279 -1.84 2.09 -16.07
CA GLU A 279 -2.37 3.44 -15.79
C GLU A 279 -2.41 3.71 -14.27
N PRO A 280 -1.73 4.78 -13.79
CA PRO A 280 -1.78 5.16 -12.38
C PRO A 280 -3.12 5.81 -12.02
N LEU A 281 -3.71 5.40 -10.91
CA LEU A 281 -4.87 6.04 -10.29
C LEU A 281 -4.45 6.73 -8.99
N VAL A 282 -4.69 8.04 -8.90
CA VAL A 282 -4.49 8.80 -7.65
C VAL A 282 -5.82 9.00 -6.94
N VAL A 283 -5.91 8.56 -5.68
CA VAL A 283 -7.10 8.71 -4.83
C VAL A 283 -6.79 9.63 -3.66
N PHE A 284 -7.59 10.67 -3.47
CA PHE A 284 -7.42 11.67 -2.42
C PHE A 284 -8.77 12.07 -1.80
N ASN A 285 -8.75 12.75 -0.65
CA ASN A 285 -9.97 13.32 -0.06
C ASN A 285 -9.99 14.85 -0.17
N MET A 286 -11.13 15.44 -0.52
CA MET A 286 -11.25 16.87 -0.80
C MET A 286 -12.59 17.43 -0.32
N LYS A 287 -12.64 18.74 -0.03
CA LYS A 287 -13.90 19.45 0.24
C LYS A 287 -14.67 19.71 -1.06
N THR A 288 -15.93 19.28 -1.08
CA THR A 288 -16.89 19.66 -2.13
C THR A 288 -17.37 21.11 -1.98
N LYS A 289 -18.07 21.62 -3.01
CA LYS A 289 -18.84 22.89 -2.95
C LYS A 289 -19.84 22.94 -1.77
N SER A 290 -20.30 21.78 -1.27
CA SER A 290 -21.17 21.67 -0.07
C SER A 290 -20.43 21.69 1.28
N LEU A 291 -19.10 21.89 1.27
CA LEU A 291 -18.17 21.77 2.42
C LEU A 291 -18.11 20.40 3.11
N LYS A 292 -18.93 19.41 2.70
CA LYS A 292 -18.68 17.99 3.00
C LYS A 292 -17.35 17.56 2.36
N ARG A 293 -16.58 16.71 3.04
CA ARG A 293 -15.37 16.08 2.49
C ARG A 293 -15.71 14.71 1.89
N SER A 294 -15.34 14.49 0.64
CA SER A 294 -15.55 13.24 -0.14
C SER A 294 -14.23 12.66 -0.61
N MET A 295 -14.23 11.39 -1.01
CA MET A 295 -13.14 10.80 -1.80
C MET A 295 -13.28 11.15 -3.28
N HIS A 296 -12.14 11.31 -3.95
CA HIS A 296 -12.01 11.57 -5.38
C HIS A 296 -10.93 10.67 -5.97
N MET A 297 -11.08 10.35 -7.25
CA MET A 297 -10.12 9.62 -8.06
C MET A 297 -9.68 10.51 -9.22
N TYR A 298 -8.41 10.46 -9.56
CA TYR A 298 -7.79 11.22 -10.64
C TYR A 298 -6.88 10.30 -11.46
N LYS A 299 -7.00 10.40 -12.78
CA LYS A 299 -6.17 9.69 -13.77
C LYS A 299 -5.14 10.68 -14.30
N PRO A 300 -3.85 10.67 -13.87
CA PRO A 300 -2.86 11.66 -14.28
C PRO A 300 -2.58 11.65 -15.79
N PHE A 301 -2.81 10.52 -16.45
CA PHE A 301 -2.50 10.36 -17.88
C PHE A 301 -3.57 11.01 -18.78
N SER A 302 -4.86 10.83 -18.48
CA SER A 302 -5.99 11.46 -19.19
C SER A 302 -6.45 12.80 -18.57
N GLU A 303 -5.91 13.18 -17.42
CA GLU A 303 -6.32 14.32 -16.59
C GLU A 303 -7.79 14.29 -16.08
N GLU A 304 -8.47 13.15 -16.21
CA GLU A 304 -9.83 12.96 -15.70
C GLU A 304 -9.86 12.93 -14.15
N MET A 305 -10.72 13.75 -13.53
CA MET A 305 -11.01 13.73 -12.09
C MET A 305 -12.49 13.47 -11.82
N THR A 306 -12.79 12.44 -11.01
CA THR A 306 -14.15 12.04 -10.64
C THR A 306 -14.31 11.95 -9.12
N ALA A 307 -15.52 12.20 -8.63
CA ALA A 307 -15.87 11.97 -7.23
C ALA A 307 -16.36 10.53 -7.04
N LEU A 308 -15.86 9.81 -6.04
CA LEU A 308 -16.28 8.43 -5.75
C LEU A 308 -17.67 8.42 -5.08
N ARG A 309 -18.63 7.70 -5.69
CA ARG A 309 -20.05 7.73 -5.33
C ARG A 309 -20.48 6.41 -4.69
N LEU A 310 -20.19 6.27 -3.39
CA LEU A 310 -20.76 5.23 -2.52
C LEU A 310 -21.99 5.78 -1.80
N ASP A 311 -23.10 5.02 -1.76
CA ASP A 311 -24.26 5.40 -0.95
C ASP A 311 -23.94 5.27 0.55
N ILE A 312 -23.93 6.42 1.23
CA ILE A 312 -23.48 6.58 2.61
C ILE A 312 -24.49 7.47 3.32
N SER A 313 -24.90 7.08 4.53
CA SER A 313 -25.83 7.85 5.36
C SER A 313 -25.49 9.34 5.36
N SER A 314 -26.47 10.18 5.02
CA SER A 314 -26.33 11.63 4.86
C SER A 314 -25.78 12.37 6.10
N LYS A 315 -25.82 11.71 7.27
CA LYS A 315 -25.22 12.12 8.54
C LYS A 315 -23.68 12.18 8.49
N ILE A 316 -23.03 11.35 7.67
CA ILE A 316 -21.57 11.28 7.53
C ILE A 316 -21.08 12.41 6.61
N LYS A 317 -20.60 13.50 7.23
CA LYS A 317 -20.15 14.72 6.53
C LYS A 317 -18.67 14.69 6.10
N THR A 318 -17.95 13.61 6.36
CA THR A 318 -16.51 13.50 6.09
C THR A 318 -16.12 12.08 5.76
N GLN A 319 -15.72 11.88 4.51
CA GLN A 319 -14.97 10.72 4.03
C GLN A 319 -13.49 11.11 4.00
N LYS A 320 -12.61 10.18 4.40
CA LYS A 320 -11.15 10.27 4.32
C LYS A 320 -10.53 8.90 4.59
N ASN A 321 -9.24 8.75 4.33
CA ASN A 321 -8.44 7.56 4.68
C ASN A 321 -8.88 6.23 4.01
N TRP A 322 -9.67 6.23 2.93
CA TRP A 322 -9.97 4.97 2.23
C TRP A 322 -8.67 4.38 1.69
N VAL A 323 -8.50 3.07 1.85
CA VAL A 323 -7.31 2.33 1.41
C VAL A 323 -7.64 1.61 0.10
N PRO A 324 -7.05 2.00 -1.05
CA PRO A 324 -7.27 1.32 -2.31
C PRO A 324 -6.60 -0.06 -2.35
N PHE A 325 -7.13 -0.94 -3.18
CA PHE A 325 -6.48 -2.16 -3.64
C PHE A 325 -7.10 -2.65 -4.96
N ILE A 326 -6.36 -3.49 -5.69
CA ILE A 326 -6.80 -4.12 -6.94
C ILE A 326 -6.59 -5.63 -6.80
N ASN A 327 -7.55 -6.41 -7.29
CA ASN A 327 -7.49 -7.87 -7.31
C ASN A 327 -7.58 -8.39 -8.75
N ASP A 328 -7.25 -9.66 -8.95
CA ASP A 328 -7.17 -10.32 -10.27
C ASP A 328 -8.53 -10.50 -10.98
N LEU A 329 -9.62 -9.91 -10.47
CA LEU A 329 -10.99 -10.15 -10.94
C LEU A 329 -11.44 -9.22 -12.07
N SER A 330 -10.94 -7.99 -12.10
CA SER A 330 -11.39 -6.95 -13.04
C SER A 330 -10.36 -5.83 -13.17
N ASN A 331 -10.00 -5.49 -14.41
CA ASN A 331 -9.13 -4.35 -14.71
C ASN A 331 -9.85 -3.00 -14.49
N ASP A 332 -11.18 -3.00 -14.45
CA ASP A 332 -12.01 -1.79 -14.37
C ASP A 332 -12.62 -1.58 -12.97
N THR A 333 -12.22 -2.39 -11.97
CA THR A 333 -12.74 -2.28 -10.60
C THR A 333 -11.62 -2.05 -9.59
N ILE A 334 -11.68 -0.89 -8.93
CA ILE A 334 -10.83 -0.57 -7.78
C ILE A 334 -11.61 -0.80 -6.49
N PHE A 335 -10.99 -1.51 -5.54
CA PHE A 335 -11.58 -1.82 -4.24
C PHE A 335 -11.03 -0.88 -3.18
N PHE A 336 -11.82 -0.63 -2.14
CA PHE A 336 -11.46 0.24 -1.03
C PHE A 336 -11.83 -0.40 0.31
N VAL A 337 -10.87 -0.50 1.22
CA VAL A 337 -11.20 -0.63 2.65
C VAL A 337 -11.59 0.76 3.16
N TYR A 338 -12.89 0.93 3.46
CA TYR A 338 -13.48 2.15 3.97
C TYR A 338 -13.13 2.35 5.46
N THR A 339 -13.28 1.31 6.26
CA THR A 339 -12.83 1.23 7.66
C THR A 339 -12.23 -0.15 7.95
N LEU A 340 -11.18 -0.16 8.76
CA LEU A 340 -10.54 -1.37 9.27
C LEU A 340 -11.24 -1.94 10.51
N ASN A 341 -12.02 -1.10 11.22
CA ASN A 341 -12.82 -1.51 12.38
C ASN A 341 -14.05 -0.60 12.57
N PRO A 342 -15.28 -1.12 12.44
CA PRO A 342 -15.59 -2.44 11.88
C PRO A 342 -15.17 -2.51 10.40
N LEU A 343 -14.98 -3.72 9.86
CA LEU A 343 -14.48 -3.91 8.50
C LEU A 343 -15.57 -3.61 7.47
N VAL A 344 -15.34 -2.59 6.65
CA VAL A 344 -16.20 -2.21 5.53
C VAL A 344 -15.36 -2.10 4.27
N VAL A 345 -15.78 -2.81 3.23
CA VAL A 345 -15.13 -2.87 1.91
C VAL A 345 -16.12 -2.42 0.84
N ALA A 346 -15.68 -1.54 -0.03
CA ALA A 346 -16.42 -1.10 -1.20
C ALA A 346 -15.67 -1.44 -2.49
N SER A 347 -16.41 -1.65 -3.58
CA SER A 347 -15.89 -1.75 -4.94
C SER A 347 -16.39 -0.56 -5.74
N CYS A 348 -15.53 0.05 -6.55
CA CYS A 348 -15.87 1.16 -7.44
C CYS A 348 -15.47 0.85 -8.87
N ASP A 349 -16.34 1.18 -9.83
CA ASP A 349 -16.02 1.16 -11.25
C ASP A 349 -15.13 2.35 -11.62
N VAL A 350 -14.04 2.10 -12.37
CA VAL A 350 -12.98 3.07 -12.66
C VAL A 350 -13.40 4.13 -13.70
N HIS A 351 -14.49 3.90 -14.44
CA HIS A 351 -14.93 4.79 -15.53
C HIS A 351 -16.13 5.68 -15.15
N SER A 352 -17.02 5.19 -14.28
CA SER A 352 -18.18 5.94 -13.79
C SER A 352 -18.01 6.47 -12.37
N ALA A 353 -17.02 5.97 -11.61
CA ALA A 353 -16.84 6.25 -10.19
C ALA A 353 -18.06 5.90 -9.31
N ILE A 354 -18.95 5.01 -9.79
CA ILE A 354 -20.04 4.42 -8.98
C ILE A 354 -19.43 3.37 -8.06
N CYS A 355 -19.79 3.42 -6.77
CA CYS A 355 -19.28 2.50 -5.76
C CYS A 355 -20.41 1.78 -5.02
N ASN A 356 -20.20 0.49 -4.72
CA ASN A 356 -21.10 -0.36 -3.95
C ASN A 356 -20.37 -0.98 -2.76
N TYR A 357 -21.09 -1.38 -1.71
CA TYR A 357 -20.50 -2.16 -0.63
C TYR A 357 -20.25 -3.60 -1.13
N SER A 358 -18.98 -4.03 -1.12
CA SER A 358 -18.63 -5.45 -1.31
C SER A 358 -18.79 -6.23 0.00
N GLN A 359 -18.55 -5.58 1.14
CA GLN A 359 -18.87 -6.08 2.47
C GLN A 359 -19.12 -4.91 3.43
N LYS A 360 -20.15 -5.03 4.27
CA LYS A 360 -20.48 -4.03 5.28
C LYS A 360 -20.91 -4.74 6.56
N ASP A 361 -20.20 -4.47 7.64
CA ASP A 361 -20.58 -4.90 8.99
C ASP A 361 -21.75 -4.03 9.51
N ASP A 362 -22.81 -4.65 10.02
CA ASP A 362 -24.02 -3.95 10.49
C ASP A 362 -23.76 -3.02 11.69
N SER A 363 -22.66 -3.24 12.44
CA SER A 363 -22.23 -2.32 13.50
C SER A 363 -21.60 -1.01 13.00
N PHE A 364 -21.47 -0.84 11.67
CA PHE A 364 -20.92 0.37 11.08
C PHE A 364 -21.84 1.60 11.24
N THR A 365 -21.58 2.36 12.30
CA THR A 365 -22.26 3.61 12.65
C THR A 365 -21.66 4.87 12.00
N GLY A 366 -20.61 4.73 11.18
CA GLY A 366 -19.82 5.85 10.67
C GLY A 366 -18.67 6.29 11.59
N ALA A 367 -18.50 5.66 12.76
CA ALA A 367 -17.32 5.84 13.59
C ALA A 367 -16.07 5.26 12.92
N VAL A 368 -14.91 5.92 13.09
CA VAL A 368 -13.63 5.47 12.53
C VAL A 368 -12.69 5.08 13.68
N GLY A 369 -12.31 3.80 13.71
CA GLY A 369 -11.41 3.24 14.72
C GLY A 369 -9.98 3.82 14.74
N PRO A 370 -9.09 3.28 15.59
CA PRO A 370 -7.72 3.76 15.74
C PRO A 370 -6.84 3.49 14.50
N LEU A 371 -7.04 2.36 13.80
CA LEU A 371 -6.41 2.08 12.51
C LEU A 371 -7.24 2.69 11.36
N ARG A 372 -6.60 3.45 10.47
CA ARG A 372 -7.27 4.12 9.33
C ARG A 372 -6.30 4.69 8.29
N GLY A 373 -6.50 4.33 7.02
CA GLY A 373 -5.59 4.74 5.95
C GLY A 373 -4.19 4.17 6.18
N GLY A 374 -3.18 4.85 5.66
CA GLY A 374 -1.84 4.29 5.48
C GLY A 374 -1.59 4.07 3.99
N THR A 375 -0.84 3.02 3.65
CA THR A 375 -0.59 2.59 2.26
C THR A 375 -1.86 2.07 1.58
N GLN A 376 -1.78 1.76 0.28
CA GLN A 376 -2.66 0.78 -0.37
C GLN A 376 -2.46 -0.64 0.20
N PHE A 377 -3.39 -1.56 -0.04
CA PHE A 377 -3.10 -2.99 0.10
C PHE A 377 -2.57 -3.54 -1.25
N VAL A 378 -1.45 -4.28 -1.21
CA VAL A 378 -0.91 -5.02 -2.37
C VAL A 378 -1.08 -6.52 -2.14
N GLN A 379 -1.28 -7.30 -3.21
CA GLN A 379 -1.23 -8.76 -3.09
C GLN A 379 0.19 -9.25 -2.79
N LEU A 380 0.30 -10.45 -2.23
CA LEU A 380 1.59 -11.16 -2.21
C LEU A 380 2.15 -11.29 -3.65
N PRO A 381 3.40 -10.88 -3.93
CA PRO A 381 4.06 -11.00 -5.24
C PRO A 381 4.54 -12.44 -5.52
N LEU A 382 3.61 -13.39 -5.43
CA LEU A 382 3.82 -14.82 -5.73
C LEU A 382 3.08 -15.19 -7.03
N SER A 383 3.64 -16.13 -7.80
CA SER A 383 3.01 -16.60 -9.04
C SER A 383 1.60 -17.17 -8.78
N LYS A 384 0.69 -17.13 -9.77
CA LYS A 384 -0.67 -17.67 -9.62
C LYS A 384 -0.67 -19.18 -9.27
N LEU A 385 0.32 -19.93 -9.74
CA LEU A 385 0.52 -21.35 -9.38
C LEU A 385 0.95 -21.49 -7.91
N THR A 386 1.92 -20.68 -7.47
CA THR A 386 2.41 -20.65 -6.08
C THR A 386 1.31 -20.25 -5.11
N LYS A 387 0.54 -19.19 -5.41
CA LYS A 387 -0.64 -18.77 -4.64
C LYS A 387 -1.65 -19.92 -4.52
N ARG A 388 -2.00 -20.57 -5.65
CA ARG A 388 -2.95 -21.69 -5.68
C ARG A 388 -2.47 -22.92 -4.91
N ALA A 389 -1.18 -23.20 -4.89
CA ALA A 389 -0.60 -24.31 -4.14
C ALA A 389 -0.55 -24.07 -2.62
N ILE A 390 -0.36 -22.81 -2.18
CA ILE A 390 -0.20 -22.43 -0.77
C ILE A 390 -1.54 -22.08 -0.10
N PHE A 391 -2.45 -21.41 -0.81
CA PHE A 391 -3.72 -20.89 -0.24
C PHE A 391 -4.98 -21.49 -0.89
N GLY A 392 -4.84 -22.35 -1.91
CA GLY A 392 -5.96 -22.80 -2.73
C GLY A 392 -6.38 -21.78 -3.79
N ALA A 393 -7.39 -22.11 -4.60
CA ALA A 393 -7.84 -21.26 -5.71
C ALA A 393 -8.75 -20.08 -5.28
N ASN A 394 -9.32 -20.15 -4.07
CA ASN A 394 -10.40 -19.27 -3.62
C ASN A 394 -9.94 -18.14 -2.68
N ARG A 395 -8.66 -18.07 -2.32
CA ARG A 395 -8.13 -17.13 -1.32
C ARG A 395 -7.08 -16.21 -1.93
N SER A 396 -7.30 -14.90 -1.81
CA SER A 396 -6.31 -13.86 -2.10
C SER A 396 -5.83 -13.23 -0.80
N VAL A 397 -4.51 -13.08 -0.67
CA VAL A 397 -3.84 -12.50 0.50
C VAL A 397 -3.21 -11.17 0.10
N PHE A 398 -3.54 -10.11 0.85
CA PHE A 398 -3.02 -8.76 0.65
C PHE A 398 -2.37 -8.23 1.93
N ILE A 399 -1.36 -7.38 1.75
CA ILE A 399 -0.54 -6.76 2.80
C ILE A 399 -0.60 -5.24 2.65
N GLY A 400 -0.73 -4.55 3.77
CA GLY A 400 -0.72 -3.09 3.84
C GLY A 400 -0.26 -2.59 5.20
N TRP A 401 0.27 -1.37 5.24
CA TRP A 401 0.70 -0.73 6.48
C TRP A 401 -0.34 0.31 6.87
N ALA A 402 -1.20 -0.04 7.82
CA ALA A 402 -2.24 0.85 8.30
C ALA A 402 -1.65 1.94 9.19
N ARG A 403 -2.07 3.20 9.01
CA ARG A 403 -1.75 4.26 9.97
C ARG A 403 -2.66 4.12 11.19
N ALA A 404 -2.05 3.83 12.33
CA ALA A 404 -2.72 3.97 13.61
C ALA A 404 -2.68 5.41 14.14
N HIS A 405 -3.59 5.72 15.06
CA HIS A 405 -3.63 6.97 15.79
C HIS A 405 -4.11 6.75 17.22
N LEU A 406 -3.26 7.10 18.19
CA LEU A 406 -3.58 7.01 19.62
C LEU A 406 -3.37 8.36 20.30
N ASN A 407 -4.46 8.89 20.87
CA ASN A 407 -4.42 10.03 21.78
C ASN A 407 -3.73 9.65 23.10
N ASN A 408 -3.05 10.62 23.71
CA ASN A 408 -2.40 10.53 25.02
C ASN A 408 -1.52 9.27 25.10
N CYS A 409 -0.46 9.23 24.29
CA CYS A 409 0.33 8.03 24.03
C CYS A 409 1.82 8.34 24.22
N GLY A 410 2.42 7.74 25.26
CA GLY A 410 3.72 8.17 25.77
C GLY A 410 3.56 9.47 26.55
N CYS A 411 4.52 10.38 26.42
CA CYS A 411 4.44 11.72 26.98
C CYS A 411 3.69 12.73 26.08
N GLY A 412 3.43 12.39 24.81
CA GLY A 412 2.86 13.30 23.81
C GLY A 412 1.33 13.28 23.67
N SER A 413 0.77 14.36 23.11
CA SER A 413 -0.70 14.54 22.97
C SER A 413 -1.35 13.52 22.03
N ALA A 414 -0.64 13.11 20.98
CA ALA A 414 -1.02 11.99 20.12
C ALA A 414 0.23 11.40 19.44
N MET A 415 0.18 10.10 19.20
CA MET A 415 1.17 9.38 18.39
C MET A 415 0.49 8.72 17.19
N TYR A 416 1.19 8.73 16.05
CA TYR A 416 0.85 7.96 14.86
C TYR A 416 2.07 7.10 14.47
N ARG A 417 1.81 5.84 14.16
CA ARG A 417 2.78 4.89 13.61
C ARG A 417 2.10 3.94 12.62
N PRO A 418 2.87 3.32 11.71
CA PRO A 418 2.48 2.11 10.98
C PRO A 418 2.15 0.93 11.91
N ASN A 419 1.15 0.15 11.52
CA ASN A 419 0.91 -1.23 11.93
C ASN A 419 0.76 -2.10 10.66
N LEU A 420 1.40 -3.27 10.61
CA LEU A 420 1.19 -4.26 9.56
C LEU A 420 -0.25 -4.79 9.66
N VAL A 421 -0.93 -4.91 8.52
CA VAL A 421 -2.26 -5.50 8.41
C VAL A 421 -2.29 -6.49 7.27
N VAL A 422 -2.78 -7.70 7.54
CA VAL A 422 -3.18 -8.66 6.50
C VAL A 422 -4.65 -8.45 6.19
N LEU A 423 -5.00 -8.43 4.90
CA LEU A 423 -6.37 -8.53 4.41
C LEU A 423 -6.49 -9.85 3.62
N LEU A 424 -7.47 -10.67 3.97
CA LEU A 424 -7.89 -11.82 3.17
C LEU A 424 -9.15 -11.48 2.37
N GLN A 425 -9.22 -12.00 1.15
CA GLN A 425 -10.43 -12.07 0.33
C GLN A 425 -10.68 -13.53 -0.02
N ASP A 426 -11.78 -14.10 0.48
CA ASP A 426 -12.20 -15.49 0.26
C ASP A 426 -13.42 -15.54 -0.67
N TYR A 427 -13.36 -16.40 -1.69
CA TYR A 427 -14.44 -16.67 -2.64
C TYR A 427 -15.30 -17.86 -2.23
N HIS A 428 -16.62 -17.64 -2.18
CA HIS A 428 -17.64 -18.62 -1.83
C HIS A 428 -18.44 -19.01 -3.07
N ALA A 429 -18.19 -20.21 -3.61
CA ALA A 429 -18.82 -20.66 -4.84
C ALA A 429 -20.35 -20.82 -4.71
N CYS A 430 -20.85 -21.27 -3.56
CA CYS A 430 -22.28 -21.54 -3.30
C CYS A 430 -23.19 -20.31 -3.43
N ASN A 431 -22.65 -19.10 -3.35
CA ASN A 431 -23.41 -17.86 -3.50
C ASN A 431 -22.70 -16.82 -4.39
N ASN A 432 -21.68 -17.25 -5.16
CA ASN A 432 -20.86 -16.41 -6.05
C ASN A 432 -20.41 -15.08 -5.40
N SER A 433 -19.92 -15.13 -4.16
CA SER A 433 -19.60 -13.93 -3.37
C SER A 433 -18.19 -13.93 -2.81
N TYR A 434 -17.72 -12.76 -2.37
CA TYR A 434 -16.43 -12.57 -1.73
C TYR A 434 -16.60 -12.02 -0.32
N THR A 435 -16.00 -12.68 0.67
CA THR A 435 -15.91 -12.19 2.05
C THR A 435 -14.50 -11.69 2.36
N TYR A 436 -14.41 -10.63 3.14
CA TYR A 436 -13.16 -9.99 3.53
C TYR A 436 -12.93 -10.13 5.03
N SER A 437 -11.69 -10.40 5.44
CA SER A 437 -11.31 -10.46 6.86
C SER A 437 -9.91 -9.91 7.10
N ILE A 438 -9.69 -9.40 8.32
CA ILE A 438 -8.37 -9.00 8.81
C ILE A 438 -7.98 -10.01 9.90
N PRO A 439 -7.23 -11.06 9.57
CA PRO A 439 -6.91 -12.11 10.53
C PRO A 439 -5.70 -11.75 11.40
N GLU A 440 -4.80 -10.88 10.93
CA GLU A 440 -3.49 -10.57 11.53
C GLU A 440 -3.26 -9.05 11.53
N VAL A 441 -2.83 -8.52 12.67
CA VAL A 441 -2.53 -7.08 12.87
C VAL A 441 -1.34 -6.94 13.82
N SER A 442 -0.31 -6.16 13.46
CA SER A 442 0.82 -5.91 14.37
C SER A 442 0.57 -4.82 15.40
N GLU A 443 1.45 -4.72 16.39
CA GLU A 443 1.67 -3.48 17.15
C GLU A 443 2.32 -2.36 16.32
N TYR A 444 2.67 -1.25 16.97
CA TYR A 444 3.39 -0.12 16.35
C TYR A 444 4.80 -0.53 15.90
N THR A 445 5.19 -0.05 14.72
CA THR A 445 6.60 0.04 14.33
C THR A 445 6.97 1.48 13.97
N ASP A 446 8.20 1.88 14.27
CA ASP A 446 8.87 3.08 13.78
C ASP A 446 9.90 2.75 12.68
N PHE A 447 10.04 1.47 12.31
CA PHE A 447 11.10 0.94 11.45
C PHE A 447 12.54 1.27 11.91
N GLY A 448 12.74 1.59 13.20
CA GLY A 448 14.00 2.07 13.74
C GLY A 448 14.29 3.55 13.44
N MET A 449 13.31 4.31 12.94
CA MET A 449 13.45 5.72 12.59
C MET A 449 13.23 6.65 13.79
N GLU A 450 14.00 7.74 13.85
CA GLU A 450 13.71 8.87 14.71
C GLU A 450 12.54 9.68 14.13
N VAL A 451 11.44 9.85 14.87
CA VAL A 451 10.20 10.49 14.38
C VAL A 451 9.96 11.81 15.09
N ARG A 452 10.18 12.91 14.34
CA ARG A 452 10.02 14.29 14.82
C ARG A 452 8.58 14.64 15.20
N THR A 453 8.44 15.70 15.97
CA THR A 453 7.15 16.33 16.31
C THR A 453 6.70 17.33 15.24
N TRP A 454 5.38 17.52 15.09
CA TRP A 454 4.77 18.59 14.28
C TRP A 454 5.13 20.01 14.75
N GLU A 455 5.44 20.12 16.03
CA GLU A 455 5.89 21.32 16.67
C GLU A 455 7.42 21.21 16.80
N ASP A 456 8.19 22.18 16.28
CA ASP A 456 9.66 22.29 16.41
C ASP A 456 10.06 22.63 17.86
N ALA A 457 9.61 21.82 18.80
CA ALA A 457 9.87 21.97 20.21
C ALA A 457 11.26 21.43 20.54
N LYS A 458 11.96 22.11 21.45
CA LYS A 458 13.12 21.53 22.15
C LYS A 458 12.75 20.33 23.02
N ASP A 459 11.45 20.08 23.21
CA ASP A 459 10.88 19.02 24.01
C ASP A 459 10.05 18.11 23.08
N PRO A 460 10.54 16.91 22.72
CA PRO A 460 9.85 15.95 21.86
C PRO A 460 8.58 15.33 22.48
N CYS A 461 8.28 15.61 23.76
CA CYS A 461 6.98 15.32 24.36
C CYS A 461 5.92 16.40 24.03
N GLN A 462 6.32 17.60 23.60
CA GLN A 462 5.38 18.64 23.21
C GLN A 462 4.85 18.41 21.77
N GLY A 463 3.53 18.23 21.67
CA GLY A 463 2.82 18.20 20.38
C GLY A 463 2.43 16.79 19.92
N ARG A 464 2.62 16.52 18.62
CA ARG A 464 2.31 15.21 18.00
C ARG A 464 3.56 14.60 17.35
N SER A 465 3.92 13.38 17.72
CA SER A 465 4.90 12.56 16.96
C SER A 465 4.15 11.77 15.89
N VAL A 466 4.44 12.06 14.61
CA VAL A 466 3.65 11.57 13.48
C VAL A 466 4.54 10.86 12.48
N LEU A 467 4.37 9.55 12.32
CA LEU A 467 4.91 8.79 11.18
C LEU A 467 3.74 8.22 10.37
N ILE A 468 3.72 8.50 9.07
CA ILE A 468 2.70 8.04 8.13
C ILE A 468 3.35 7.14 7.09
N PRO A 469 2.86 5.88 6.92
CA PRO A 469 3.18 5.10 5.73
C PRO A 469 2.26 5.54 4.58
N ASN A 470 2.84 5.93 3.45
CA ASN A 470 2.14 6.57 2.33
C ASN A 470 1.86 5.60 1.17
N SER A 471 2.86 4.82 0.75
CA SER A 471 2.71 3.79 -0.29
C SER A 471 3.63 2.59 -0.05
N ILE A 472 3.18 1.42 -0.49
CA ILE A 472 4.07 0.31 -0.87
C ILE A 472 4.47 0.58 -2.33
N ILE A 473 5.72 0.96 -2.55
CA ILE A 473 6.20 1.43 -3.87
C ILE A 473 6.35 0.25 -4.84
N ASP A 474 6.95 -0.83 -4.32
CA ASP A 474 7.31 -2.07 -5.00
C ASP A 474 7.53 -3.14 -3.91
N TRP A 475 7.34 -4.42 -4.24
CA TRP A 475 7.69 -5.54 -3.38
C TRP A 475 8.28 -6.68 -4.23
N ARG A 476 9.60 -6.76 -4.22
CA ARG A 476 10.37 -7.75 -4.99
C ARG A 476 10.58 -8.99 -4.15
N VAL A 477 10.44 -10.15 -4.77
CA VAL A 477 10.67 -11.46 -4.13
C VAL A 477 11.52 -12.33 -5.05
N SER A 478 12.75 -12.60 -4.62
CA SER A 478 13.49 -13.77 -5.07
C SER A 478 13.02 -14.99 -4.26
N SER A 479 13.04 -16.17 -4.88
CA SER A 479 12.56 -17.39 -4.22
C SER A 479 13.45 -18.57 -4.55
N HIS A 480 13.75 -19.38 -3.54
CA HIS A 480 14.46 -20.64 -3.72
C HIS A 480 13.48 -21.69 -4.26
N ILE A 481 13.04 -21.53 -5.51
CA ILE A 481 11.98 -22.32 -6.17
C ILE A 481 12.21 -23.83 -6.01
N ASN A 482 13.45 -24.29 -6.13
CA ASN A 482 13.82 -25.69 -5.97
C ASN A 482 13.50 -26.22 -4.56
N THR A 483 13.76 -25.42 -3.52
CA THR A 483 13.42 -25.75 -2.13
C THR A 483 11.91 -25.81 -1.94
N ILE A 484 11.19 -24.78 -2.39
CA ILE A 484 9.73 -24.65 -2.23
C ILE A 484 9.00 -25.80 -2.95
N ASN A 485 9.36 -26.06 -4.22
CA ASN A 485 8.79 -27.19 -4.98
C ASN A 485 9.12 -28.53 -4.32
N THR A 486 10.36 -28.73 -3.85
CA THR A 486 10.74 -29.98 -3.14
C THR A 486 9.91 -30.18 -1.87
N GLN A 487 9.63 -29.13 -1.09
CA GLN A 487 8.76 -29.26 0.09
C GLN A 487 7.29 -29.50 -0.30
N ILE A 488 6.79 -28.84 -1.35
CA ILE A 488 5.42 -29.07 -1.87
C ILE A 488 5.25 -30.51 -2.37
N GLU A 489 6.21 -31.08 -3.11
CA GLU A 489 6.16 -32.49 -3.52
C GLU A 489 6.27 -33.44 -2.32
N LYS A 490 7.11 -33.15 -1.32
CA LYS A 490 7.15 -33.91 -0.05
C LYS A 490 5.84 -33.89 0.74
N LEU A 491 4.96 -32.93 0.49
CA LEU A 491 3.62 -32.83 1.11
C LEU A 491 2.52 -33.48 0.25
N LYS A 492 2.76 -33.66 -1.05
CA LYS A 492 1.92 -34.47 -1.96
C LYS A 492 2.21 -35.96 -1.84
N HIS A 493 3.46 -36.35 -1.63
CA HIS A 493 3.88 -37.75 -1.55
C HIS A 493 3.11 -38.61 -0.52
N PRO A 494 2.77 -38.14 0.69
CA PRO A 494 1.99 -38.91 1.67
C PRO A 494 0.56 -39.27 1.21
N LEU A 495 0.04 -38.57 0.20
CA LEU A 495 -1.29 -38.79 -0.36
C LEU A 495 -1.31 -39.78 -1.53
N HIS A 496 -0.16 -40.09 -2.13
CA HIS A 496 -0.11 -40.75 -3.44
C HIS A 496 0.19 -42.26 -3.41
N ASP A 497 0.55 -42.81 -2.25
CA ASP A 497 0.97 -44.21 -2.05
C ASP A 497 -0.19 -45.23 -2.01
N LYS A 498 -1.22 -44.97 -2.83
CA LYS A 498 -2.29 -45.93 -3.17
C LYS A 498 -2.50 -45.92 -4.68
N HIS A 499 -1.88 -46.89 -5.35
CA HIS A 499 -2.06 -47.13 -6.77
C HIS A 499 -3.54 -47.29 -7.14
N ILE A 500 -4.07 -46.32 -7.87
CA ILE A 500 -5.34 -46.40 -8.61
C ILE A 500 -5.00 -46.15 -10.08
N LYS A 501 -5.38 -47.08 -10.98
CA LYS A 501 -5.11 -46.94 -12.43
C LYS A 501 -5.90 -45.76 -13.01
N VAL A 502 -5.20 -44.83 -13.67
CA VAL A 502 -5.77 -43.59 -14.24
C VAL A 502 -5.91 -43.71 -15.77
N ASP A 503 -6.76 -44.63 -16.22
CA ASP A 503 -7.09 -44.79 -17.66
C ASP A 503 -8.56 -44.41 -17.99
N GLY A 504 -9.45 -44.36 -16.99
CA GLY A 504 -10.88 -44.06 -17.20
C GLY A 504 -11.34 -42.62 -16.89
N ILE A 505 -10.57 -41.87 -16.10
CA ILE A 505 -11.08 -40.68 -15.37
C ILE A 505 -11.35 -39.47 -16.29
N SER A 506 -10.65 -39.35 -17.42
CA SER A 506 -10.70 -38.17 -18.31
C SER A 506 -12.09 -37.86 -18.89
N LYS A 507 -12.95 -38.89 -19.07
CA LYS A 507 -14.33 -38.70 -19.55
C LYS A 507 -15.25 -38.22 -18.41
N THR A 508 -15.29 -38.98 -17.30
CA THR A 508 -16.12 -38.68 -16.13
C THR A 508 -15.81 -37.32 -15.50
N LEU A 509 -14.57 -36.83 -15.60
CA LEU A 509 -14.21 -35.51 -15.08
C LEU A 509 -14.83 -34.36 -15.91
N LYS A 510 -14.97 -34.51 -17.23
CA LYS A 510 -15.63 -33.52 -18.10
C LYS A 510 -17.12 -33.47 -17.83
N ASP A 511 -17.76 -34.63 -17.71
CA ASP A 511 -19.20 -34.73 -17.44
C ASP A 511 -19.55 -34.13 -16.06
N LYS A 512 -18.68 -34.30 -15.05
CA LYS A 512 -18.86 -33.70 -13.72
C LYS A 512 -18.55 -32.21 -13.64
N LEU A 513 -17.69 -31.66 -14.49
CA LEU A 513 -17.41 -30.21 -14.53
C LEU A 513 -18.63 -29.38 -14.99
N HIS A 514 -19.63 -30.01 -15.62
CA HIS A 514 -20.90 -29.37 -15.99
C HIS A 514 -22.05 -29.61 -14.98
N ALA A 515 -21.85 -30.39 -13.92
CA ALA A 515 -22.92 -30.80 -13.00
C ALA A 515 -23.05 -29.96 -11.72
N ASN A 516 -22.03 -29.19 -11.34
CA ASN A 516 -21.96 -28.48 -10.06
C ASN A 516 -22.70 -27.12 -10.07
N SER A 517 -24.01 -27.14 -10.29
CA SER A 517 -24.89 -25.96 -10.08
C SER A 517 -26.00 -26.16 -9.05
N ASN A 518 -26.27 -27.40 -8.60
CA ASN A 518 -27.52 -27.72 -7.90
C ASN A 518 -27.37 -28.19 -6.44
N ASP A 519 -26.18 -28.52 -5.95
CA ASP A 519 -25.98 -28.95 -4.54
C ASP A 519 -25.87 -27.75 -3.59
N CYS A 520 -26.98 -27.02 -3.42
CA CYS A 520 -27.16 -25.97 -2.40
C CYS A 520 -28.58 -26.06 -1.81
N GLU A 521 -28.66 -26.54 -0.56
CA GLU A 521 -29.90 -26.95 0.15
C GLU A 521 -30.54 -28.20 -0.50
N ASN A 522 -30.49 -29.39 0.11
CA ASN A 522 -31.08 -29.70 1.42
C ASN A 522 -30.55 -31.04 1.99
N THR A 523 -30.27 -31.14 3.31
CA THR A 523 -30.26 -32.44 4.05
C THR A 523 -30.14 -32.25 5.57
N ASP A 524 -31.25 -31.92 6.23
CA ASP A 524 -31.44 -32.38 7.61
C ASP A 524 -31.76 -33.88 7.58
N ASN A 525 -30.78 -34.74 7.88
CA ASN A 525 -30.97 -36.03 8.60
C ASN A 525 -29.65 -36.80 8.87
N LEU A 526 -29.75 -37.82 9.73
CA LEU A 526 -28.64 -38.40 10.51
C LEU A 526 -27.49 -39.13 9.76
N GLU A 527 -27.55 -39.36 8.45
CA GLU A 527 -26.55 -40.21 7.77
C GLU A 527 -25.18 -39.55 7.53
N HIS A 528 -25.10 -38.22 7.52
CA HIS A 528 -23.88 -37.50 7.13
C HIS A 528 -22.66 -37.70 8.07
N GLN A 529 -22.85 -38.26 9.28
CA GLN A 529 -21.73 -38.62 10.16
C GLN A 529 -20.83 -39.74 9.60
N LYS A 530 -21.32 -40.61 8.69
CA LYS A 530 -20.52 -41.71 8.12
C LYS A 530 -19.82 -41.36 6.80
N ILE A 531 -20.36 -40.42 6.02
CA ILE A 531 -19.83 -40.08 4.69
C ILE A 531 -18.65 -39.10 4.78
N HIS A 532 -18.70 -38.12 5.69
CA HIS A 532 -17.58 -37.19 5.91
C HIS A 532 -16.26 -37.87 6.35
N GLN A 533 -16.30 -39.11 6.87
CA GLN A 533 -15.08 -39.87 7.19
C GLN A 533 -14.38 -40.52 5.98
N ARG A 534 -14.97 -40.52 4.77
CA ARG A 534 -14.45 -41.29 3.62
C ARG A 534 -14.11 -40.51 2.36
N GLN A 535 -14.35 -39.19 2.30
CA GLN A 535 -13.86 -38.32 1.23
C GLN A 535 -13.08 -37.09 1.73
N GLY A 536 -12.59 -37.14 2.96
CA GLY A 536 -11.54 -36.24 3.40
C GLY A 536 -10.23 -36.53 2.67
N SER A 537 -9.94 -35.78 1.60
CA SER A 537 -8.55 -35.50 1.21
C SER A 537 -7.84 -34.98 2.45
N SER A 538 -6.69 -35.54 2.83
CA SER A 538 -6.03 -35.18 4.09
C SER A 538 -5.39 -33.80 3.98
N ALA A 539 -6.20 -32.76 4.21
CA ALA A 539 -5.76 -31.37 4.18
C ALA A 539 -4.60 -31.17 5.15
N VAL A 540 -3.44 -30.78 4.59
CA VAL A 540 -2.23 -30.43 5.35
C VAL A 540 -2.60 -29.31 6.33
N SER A 541 -2.42 -29.55 7.63
CA SER A 541 -2.99 -28.67 8.65
C SER A 541 -2.42 -27.26 8.57
N SER A 542 -3.19 -26.26 9.01
CA SER A 542 -2.73 -24.85 9.04
C SER A 542 -1.43 -24.66 9.82
N LYS A 543 -1.23 -25.44 10.89
CA LYS A 543 0.02 -25.48 11.66
C LYS A 543 1.17 -26.12 10.89
N THR A 544 0.90 -27.12 10.04
CA THR A 544 1.90 -27.75 9.18
C THR A 544 2.38 -26.77 8.11
N TRP A 545 1.45 -26.05 7.46
CA TRP A 545 1.78 -24.98 6.51
C TRP A 545 2.63 -23.87 7.11
N ALA A 546 2.20 -23.29 8.24
CA ALA A 546 2.99 -22.31 8.98
C ALA A 546 4.37 -22.86 9.37
N SER A 547 4.43 -24.08 9.90
CA SER A 547 5.68 -24.71 10.35
C SER A 547 6.68 -25.03 9.23
N LEU A 548 6.27 -25.04 7.96
CA LEU A 548 7.19 -25.19 6.83
C LEU A 548 7.94 -23.88 6.55
N PHE A 549 7.25 -22.74 6.70
CA PHE A 549 7.85 -21.41 6.53
C PHE A 549 8.55 -20.89 7.80
N SER A 550 8.25 -21.48 8.97
CA SER A 550 9.00 -21.24 10.20
C SER A 550 10.43 -21.79 10.16
N GLY A 551 11.42 -20.93 10.45
CA GLY A 551 12.80 -21.36 10.77
C GLY A 551 13.73 -21.61 9.59
N SER A 552 13.33 -21.32 8.35
CA SER A 552 14.23 -21.33 7.18
C SER A 552 13.85 -20.26 6.16
N SER A 553 14.84 -19.62 5.53
CA SER A 553 14.63 -18.49 4.60
C SER A 553 14.32 -18.99 3.19
N HIS A 554 13.05 -19.28 2.92
CA HIS A 554 12.60 -19.77 1.59
C HIS A 554 12.62 -18.68 0.53
N PHE A 555 12.30 -17.45 0.95
CA PHE A 555 12.23 -16.25 0.13
C PHE A 555 13.28 -15.25 0.56
N GLU A 556 13.76 -14.47 -0.40
CA GLU A 556 14.44 -13.20 -0.15
C GLU A 556 13.53 -12.11 -0.70
N ASP A 557 12.93 -11.32 0.20
CA ASP A 557 12.01 -10.26 -0.18
C ASP A 557 12.48 -8.86 0.26
N LEU A 558 12.11 -7.87 -0.55
CA LEU A 558 12.42 -6.46 -0.33
C LEU A 558 11.22 -5.61 -0.72
N MET A 559 10.54 -5.05 0.28
CA MET A 559 9.41 -4.13 0.15
C MET A 559 9.92 -2.69 0.30
N SER A 560 9.73 -1.88 -0.75
CA SER A 560 10.04 -0.45 -0.72
C SER A 560 8.82 0.31 -0.18
N LEU A 561 9.00 1.10 0.89
CA LEU A 561 7.93 1.91 1.50
C LEU A 561 8.24 3.40 1.39
N SER A 562 7.27 4.20 0.94
CA SER A 562 7.35 5.66 1.10
C SER A 562 6.67 6.09 2.39
N LEU A 563 7.37 6.92 3.16
CA LEU A 563 6.96 7.39 4.49
C LEU A 563 6.98 8.93 4.51
N SER A 564 6.38 9.51 5.55
CA SER A 564 6.57 10.92 5.90
C SER A 564 6.50 11.09 7.41
N SER A 565 7.53 11.70 7.98
CA SER A 565 7.56 12.16 9.36
C SER A 565 6.97 13.58 9.45
N ALA A 566 6.33 13.86 10.58
CA ALA A 566 5.83 15.16 11.02
C ALA A 566 5.01 15.98 9.98
N ASP A 567 4.36 15.35 8.99
CA ASP A 567 3.70 16.02 7.85
C ASP A 567 4.61 17.04 7.12
N SER A 568 5.93 16.86 7.18
CA SER A 568 6.95 17.84 6.76
C SER A 568 7.97 17.34 5.74
N ASP A 569 8.05 16.02 5.54
CA ASP A 569 9.03 15.39 4.66
C ASP A 569 8.42 14.26 3.80
N ILE A 570 9.25 13.71 2.91
CA ILE A 570 9.03 12.46 2.20
C ILE A 570 10.33 11.66 2.32
N SER A 571 10.23 10.38 2.69
CA SER A 571 11.36 9.47 2.80
C SER A 571 11.02 8.10 2.24
N VAL A 572 12.03 7.32 1.88
CA VAL A 572 11.92 5.92 1.47
C VAL A 572 12.72 5.04 2.44
N ILE A 573 12.18 3.87 2.76
CA ILE A 573 12.90 2.76 3.39
C ILE A 573 12.67 1.48 2.61
N TYR A 574 13.55 0.50 2.81
CA TYR A 574 13.41 -0.86 2.32
C TYR A 574 13.25 -1.82 3.50
N VAL A 575 12.25 -2.69 3.46
CA VAL A 575 11.97 -3.71 4.48
C VAL A 575 12.21 -5.11 3.89
N SER A 576 12.96 -5.97 4.59
CA SER A 576 13.20 -7.37 4.17
C SER A 576 12.80 -8.39 5.23
N GLY A 577 12.53 -9.62 4.79
CA GLY A 577 12.06 -10.74 5.61
C GLY A 577 10.53 -10.83 5.75
N LEU A 578 9.78 -9.90 5.16
CA LEU A 578 8.33 -9.79 5.33
C LEU A 578 7.57 -10.95 4.68
N MET A 579 8.07 -11.52 3.57
CA MET A 579 7.44 -12.68 2.93
C MET A 579 7.52 -13.92 3.82
N ASN A 580 8.70 -14.22 4.38
CA ASN A 580 8.86 -15.34 5.31
C ASN A 580 8.05 -15.11 6.60
N ALA A 581 8.09 -13.89 7.15
CA ALA A 581 7.31 -13.50 8.33
C ALA A 581 5.81 -13.71 8.12
N VAL A 582 5.25 -13.20 7.01
CA VAL A 582 3.83 -13.36 6.67
C VAL A 582 3.46 -14.83 6.49
N LEU A 583 4.24 -15.61 5.74
CA LEU A 583 3.95 -17.03 5.50
C LEU A 583 4.08 -17.91 6.76
N SER A 584 4.73 -17.44 7.82
CA SER A 584 4.75 -18.13 9.11
C SER A 584 3.43 -17.98 9.92
N LEU A 585 2.55 -17.04 9.54
CA LEU A 585 1.33 -16.72 10.31
C LEU A 585 0.24 -17.79 10.15
N PRO A 586 -0.15 -18.54 11.21
CA PRO A 586 -1.03 -19.71 11.06
C PRO A 586 -2.45 -19.40 10.59
N SER A 587 -2.92 -18.16 10.71
CA SER A 587 -4.28 -17.78 10.30
C SER A 587 -4.49 -17.80 8.79
N LEU A 588 -3.42 -17.59 7.99
CA LEU A 588 -3.52 -17.55 6.52
C LEU A 588 -4.03 -18.87 5.94
N TYR A 589 -3.80 -19.95 6.68
CA TYR A 589 -4.15 -21.32 6.34
C TYR A 589 -5.40 -21.83 7.07
N ALA A 590 -6.05 -20.98 7.88
CA ALA A 590 -7.28 -21.37 8.57
C ALA A 590 -8.46 -21.38 7.59
N GLU A 591 -9.18 -22.51 7.54
CA GLU A 591 -10.49 -22.56 6.90
C GLU A 591 -11.46 -21.65 7.67
N ASN A 592 -11.94 -20.59 7.01
CA ASN A 592 -12.95 -19.71 7.59
C ASN A 592 -14.28 -20.45 7.59
N ALA A 593 -14.68 -20.94 8.77
CA ALA A 593 -15.91 -21.70 8.98
C ALA A 593 -17.17 -20.80 8.94
N SER A 594 -17.41 -20.13 7.82
CA SER A 594 -18.60 -19.31 7.54
C SER A 594 -19.89 -20.12 7.44
N HIS A 595 -19.82 -21.46 7.45
CA HIS A 595 -20.96 -22.36 7.64
C HIS A 595 -21.54 -22.30 9.07
N ARG A 596 -22.19 -21.18 9.41
CA ARG A 596 -23.32 -21.09 10.34
C ARG A 596 -24.05 -19.76 10.16
N ARG A 597 -25.37 -19.83 9.91
CA ARG A 597 -26.28 -18.67 9.95
C ARG A 597 -26.49 -18.23 11.41
N ASN A 598 -27.09 -17.05 11.58
CA ASN A 598 -27.36 -16.42 12.88
C ASN A 598 -28.09 -17.33 13.88
N GLU A 599 -27.67 -17.29 15.14
CA GLU A 599 -28.52 -17.62 16.30
C GLU A 599 -28.39 -16.51 17.37
N PRO A 600 -29.46 -16.18 18.11
CA PRO A 600 -29.48 -15.07 19.05
C PRO A 600 -28.82 -15.40 20.41
N SER A 601 -28.31 -14.38 21.08
CA SER A 601 -27.74 -14.49 22.44
C SER A 601 -28.82 -14.62 23.52
N ILE A 602 -28.70 -15.63 24.39
CA ILE A 602 -29.52 -15.79 25.61
C ILE A 602 -28.62 -15.81 26.87
N THR A 603 -29.25 -15.48 28.00
CA THR A 603 -28.74 -14.87 29.24
C THR A 603 -27.89 -15.73 30.19
N ASP A 604 -27.32 -15.03 31.17
CA ASP A 604 -26.46 -15.48 32.26
C ASP A 604 -27.00 -16.58 33.18
N ALA A 605 -26.07 -17.31 33.79
CA ALA A 605 -26.21 -17.93 35.11
C ALA A 605 -24.87 -17.85 35.87
N GLN A 606 -24.90 -17.61 37.18
CA GLN A 606 -23.72 -17.40 38.03
C GLN A 606 -23.45 -18.60 39.00
N PRO A 607 -22.33 -18.63 39.76
CA PRO A 607 -21.53 -19.87 39.84
C PRO A 607 -21.50 -20.52 41.23
N GLN A 608 -20.82 -21.67 41.30
CA GLN A 608 -20.17 -22.14 42.52
C GLN A 608 -18.71 -22.52 42.27
N SER A 609 -17.92 -22.53 43.34
CA SER A 609 -16.46 -22.61 43.34
C SER A 609 -15.95 -23.79 44.16
N THR A 610 -14.77 -24.30 43.79
CA THR A 610 -13.75 -24.72 44.76
C THR A 610 -12.37 -24.57 44.14
N ALA A 611 -11.35 -24.40 44.99
CA ALA A 611 -9.95 -24.24 44.58
C ALA A 611 -9.12 -25.43 45.06
N ALA A 612 -8.05 -25.72 44.32
CA ALA A 612 -6.91 -26.49 44.78
C ALA A 612 -5.66 -25.93 44.10
N THR A 613 -4.58 -25.80 44.85
CA THR A 613 -3.26 -25.36 44.39
C THR A 613 -2.38 -26.58 44.10
N ASP A 614 -1.45 -26.46 43.15
CA ASP A 614 -0.15 -27.12 43.29
C ASP A 614 0.94 -26.36 42.54
N ALA A 615 2.18 -26.49 43.00
CA ALA A 615 3.32 -25.71 42.52
C ALA A 615 4.33 -26.58 41.77
N HIS A 616 4.69 -26.19 40.55
CA HIS A 616 5.71 -26.86 39.73
C HIS A 616 6.63 -25.88 39.00
N THR A 617 7.78 -26.40 38.56
CA THR A 617 8.96 -25.64 38.11
C THR A 617 8.77 -24.84 36.82
N PRO A 618 9.56 -23.76 36.60
CA PRO A 618 9.33 -22.82 35.50
C PRO A 618 9.56 -23.44 34.11
N SER A 619 8.57 -23.29 33.24
CA SER A 619 8.61 -23.73 31.84
C SER A 619 9.41 -22.76 30.95
N LEU A 620 9.57 -23.10 29.66
CA LEU A 620 10.15 -22.18 28.68
C LEU A 620 9.33 -20.87 28.55
N ALA A 621 8.00 -20.93 28.72
CA ALA A 621 7.14 -19.75 28.74
C ALA A 621 7.41 -18.83 29.96
N ASP A 622 7.94 -19.37 31.05
CA ASP A 622 8.31 -18.58 32.24
C ASP A 622 9.66 -17.88 32.07
N LYS A 623 10.56 -18.44 31.25
CA LYS A 623 11.74 -17.72 30.76
C LYS A 623 11.35 -16.54 29.86
N VAL A 624 10.31 -16.70 29.03
CA VAL A 624 9.73 -15.61 28.20
C VAL A 624 9.05 -14.55 29.05
N ARG A 625 8.23 -14.92 30.04
CA ARG A 625 7.67 -13.97 31.03
C ARG A 625 8.78 -13.19 31.74
N SER A 626 9.81 -13.88 32.20
CA SER A 626 10.99 -13.27 32.84
C SER A 626 11.79 -12.35 31.89
N TRP A 627 11.74 -12.56 30.57
CA TRP A 627 12.34 -11.66 29.59
C TRP A 627 11.56 -10.34 29.49
N TRP A 628 10.23 -10.41 29.34
CA TRP A 628 9.35 -9.24 29.37
C TRP A 628 9.47 -8.44 30.68
N SER A 629 9.62 -9.12 31.83
CA SER A 629 9.83 -8.45 33.13
C SER A 629 11.16 -7.70 33.24
N ARG A 630 12.21 -8.06 32.48
CA ARG A 630 13.58 -7.52 32.66
C ARG A 630 13.92 -6.33 31.77
N ARG A 631 13.12 -5.99 30.76
CA ARG A 631 13.24 -4.73 30.00
C ARG A 631 12.48 -3.56 30.63
N LEU A 632 11.74 -3.79 31.72
CA LEU A 632 11.22 -2.75 32.59
C LEU A 632 12.14 -2.62 33.81
N ALA A 633 13.08 -1.67 33.74
CA ALA A 633 14.12 -1.42 34.75
C ALA A 633 13.53 -1.17 36.17
N PRO A 634 14.28 -1.47 37.26
CA PRO A 634 13.73 -1.52 38.61
C PRO A 634 13.22 -0.16 39.10
N GLY A 635 12.16 -0.19 39.91
CA GLY A 635 11.49 1.01 40.43
C GLY A 635 10.07 1.24 39.87
N SER A 636 9.32 0.18 39.57
CA SER A 636 7.94 0.27 39.09
C SER A 636 6.90 0.10 40.20
N PRO A 637 5.95 1.04 40.37
CA PRO A 637 4.69 0.76 41.05
C PRO A 637 3.93 -0.36 40.34
N SER A 638 3.16 -1.16 41.09
CA SER A 638 2.50 -2.37 40.59
C SER A 638 1.63 -2.14 39.35
N PRO A 639 1.56 -3.12 38.42
CA PRO A 639 0.70 -3.01 37.24
C PRO A 639 -0.77 -2.85 37.66
N VAL A 640 -1.39 -1.76 37.19
CA VAL A 640 -2.81 -1.47 37.43
C VAL A 640 -3.66 -2.63 36.92
N ARG A 641 -4.42 -3.28 37.83
CA ARG A 641 -5.41 -4.30 37.47
C ARG A 641 -6.45 -3.67 36.54
N GLY A 642 -6.40 -3.99 35.25
CA GLY A 642 -7.39 -3.55 34.27
C GLY A 642 -8.77 -4.14 34.58
N SER A 643 -9.63 -3.35 35.24
CA SER A 643 -10.95 -3.78 35.71
C SER A 643 -12.03 -3.70 34.61
N TYR A 644 -11.75 -4.20 33.42
CA TYR A 644 -12.69 -4.21 32.29
C TYR A 644 -12.70 -5.56 31.54
N PHE A 645 -13.91 -6.00 31.18
CA PHE A 645 -14.23 -7.18 30.35
C PHE A 645 -13.78 -8.55 30.88
N ALA A 646 -14.50 -9.06 31.89
CA ALA A 646 -14.28 -10.39 32.44
C ALA A 646 -14.75 -11.57 31.55
N HIS A 647 -15.58 -11.34 30.51
CA HIS A 647 -16.46 -12.36 29.91
C HIS A 647 -16.41 -12.51 28.37
N LYS A 648 -15.53 -11.80 27.64
CA LYS A 648 -15.31 -12.03 26.20
C LYS A 648 -13.81 -12.10 25.91
N PRO A 649 -13.33 -13.01 25.04
CA PRO A 649 -11.92 -13.03 24.64
C PRO A 649 -11.59 -11.77 23.82
N PRO A 650 -10.34 -11.28 23.86
CA PRO A 650 -9.92 -10.15 23.04
C PRO A 650 -9.95 -10.53 21.55
N SER A 651 -9.97 -9.53 20.67
CA SER A 651 -9.68 -9.71 19.24
C SER A 651 -8.23 -9.36 18.95
N ASN A 652 -7.70 -9.91 17.86
CA ASN A 652 -6.40 -9.56 17.28
C ASN A 652 -6.14 -8.04 17.27
N LEU A 653 -7.11 -7.27 16.79
CA LEU A 653 -7.02 -5.82 16.73
C LEU A 653 -7.00 -5.12 18.10
N MET A 654 -7.74 -5.63 19.10
CA MET A 654 -7.66 -5.06 20.45
C MET A 654 -6.27 -5.32 21.05
N CYS A 655 -5.73 -6.52 20.88
CA CYS A 655 -4.36 -6.86 21.30
C CYS A 655 -3.30 -6.00 20.61
N ALA A 656 -3.39 -5.83 19.28
CA ALA A 656 -2.52 -4.95 18.51
C ALA A 656 -2.54 -3.50 19.04
N ILE A 657 -3.71 -2.98 19.41
CA ILE A 657 -3.87 -1.62 19.95
C ILE A 657 -3.39 -1.51 21.41
N GLU A 658 -3.52 -2.56 22.23
CA GLU A 658 -2.97 -2.59 23.59
C GLU A 658 -1.44 -2.68 23.59
N ALA A 659 -0.86 -3.51 22.72
CA ALA A 659 0.58 -3.59 22.48
C ALA A 659 1.14 -2.26 21.95
N SER A 660 0.45 -1.64 20.97
CA SER A 660 0.74 -0.28 20.50
C SER A 660 0.79 0.77 21.63
N ARG A 661 -0.11 0.67 22.62
CA ARG A 661 -0.09 1.54 23.82
C ARG A 661 1.09 1.22 24.75
N SER A 662 1.55 -0.02 24.82
CA SER A 662 2.78 -0.39 25.55
C SER A 662 4.03 0.17 24.86
N TYR A 663 4.14 0.03 23.54
CA TYR A 663 5.17 0.69 22.74
C TYR A 663 5.18 2.21 23.01
N CYS A 664 4.02 2.89 22.97
CA CYS A 664 3.94 4.33 23.25
C CYS A 664 4.52 4.71 24.61
N ARG A 665 4.19 3.95 25.67
CA ARG A 665 4.68 4.19 27.04
C ARG A 665 6.20 4.05 27.11
N ALA A 666 6.75 2.98 26.54
CA ALA A 666 8.19 2.75 26.49
C ALA A 666 8.92 3.82 25.67
N TYR A 667 8.37 4.25 24.52
CA TYR A 667 8.90 5.35 23.71
C TYR A 667 8.97 6.65 24.53
N GLY A 668 7.86 7.03 25.18
CA GLY A 668 7.81 8.24 26.02
C GLY A 668 8.80 8.18 27.18
N GLN A 669 8.96 7.03 27.83
CA GLN A 669 9.91 6.85 28.94
C GLN A 669 11.38 6.96 28.53
N ARG A 670 11.75 6.54 27.30
CA ARG A 670 13.10 6.79 26.76
C ARG A 670 13.29 8.29 26.53
N VAL A 671 12.41 8.85 25.71
CA VAL A 671 12.44 10.24 25.25
C VAL A 671 12.42 11.27 26.39
N SER A 672 11.75 10.97 27.52
CA SER A 672 11.82 11.84 28.71
C SER A 672 13.15 11.73 29.48
N ARG A 673 13.76 10.54 29.57
CA ARG A 673 15.07 10.35 30.25
C ARG A 673 16.22 10.97 29.46
N ASP A 674 16.20 10.76 28.14
CA ASP A 674 17.14 11.38 27.21
C ASP A 674 17.10 12.94 27.31
N HIS A 675 16.03 13.51 27.88
CA HIS A 675 15.91 14.94 28.18
C HIS A 675 16.33 15.35 29.60
N GLU A 676 16.25 14.47 30.58
CA GLU A 676 16.77 14.69 31.94
C GLU A 676 18.31 14.71 31.92
N ASP A 677 18.94 13.78 31.19
CA ASP A 677 20.41 13.70 31.02
C ASP A 677 21.02 14.82 30.14
N ILE A 678 20.20 15.75 29.62
CA ILE A 678 20.62 16.89 28.77
C ILE A 678 20.43 18.26 29.46
N GLN A 679 19.88 18.31 30.69
CA GLN A 679 19.92 19.53 31.51
C GLN A 679 21.28 19.65 32.24
N PRO A 680 21.97 20.80 32.15
CA PRO A 680 23.23 21.06 32.88
C PRO A 680 23.00 21.56 34.32
#